data_AF-A0A7R8W3H1-F1
#
_entry.id   AF-A0A7R8W3H1-F1
#
_cell.length_a   1.000
_cell.length_b   1.000
_cell.length_c   1.000
_cell.angle_alpha   90.00
_cell.angle_beta   90.00
_cell.angle_gamma   90.00
#
_symmetry.space_group_name_H-M   'P 1'
#
loop_
_entity.id
_entity.type
_entity.pdbx_description
1 polymer ?
#
loop_
_entity_poly.entity_id
_entity_poly.type
_entity_poly.pdbx_seq_one_letter_code
_entity_poly.pdbx_strand_id
1 'polypeptide(L)'
;MGDSRKRSHVVTQSPSTLSEGSDEEDSDDNLRSQPSAKMLREESNVAIDTDSLTTARAPETMYSGVARKMMEKMGYKSGKGLGRLEQGRADIIPTVKTKGRKGLGNVPQVPAGFEPEALEWNIEKDQVSVCPLVEWMPPLDNMEIAESEREYLQWIEESPEKLSLDDEIHFCHQAVLQQILKCKSAFDELDGEEMRQGRTRSNPFETIRSCFFLNRAAMKMAEIDAVFERMFSRPTRTLSEDTLLAKSDILYFADVCAGPGGFSEYVLWRRLLEKGMVKGFGFTLKGENDFKLENFHAAPCDFFEPHYGSDGDGDIFKPHNQKAFRDFVMESTNGRGVHFVMADGGFSVEGQENLQEILSKRLYLCQALVAISILQEHGNFVCKLFDLFTPFSVSLIYLLRKCFTNISIYKPNTSRPANSERYIVCRWFLGQDRTDSICRYLHTVNVLLGKGDKKRDVRSMVPLSVMKDDEGFLEYITRSNEEFGRKQIINLAKIRVFCKDNTLLETRQGEMRRRSLELWEIPDKARMAPRFQPAEVKFRNILEQLGIDVATWRKVVPTDLTLPMLHQKVHSPFDFRCIVLASVDAKQRGLIMSMGRSALWICDGGRGPGDERHHWTKVAPSLCRCELPRDTLLYGEFVTEYRGPSGPGQKRAVSLHIIDAFRLGGVDICHLPFEDRQAYCRSFALAVTKLSASDLALVRVKEVRQLADFDSISENLHCRAVKGATARRMVYEPSAYDDQEIVWIPGGVLFLPIVKLPWMISRSRSQNQLYWYNTITRQSFFECPREANASTADSISSSMFWAWQQGVKLLSHHEVDSQFLQKTDILEHIRSKLPQP
;
A
#
# COMPACT_ATOMS: atom_id res chain seq x y z
N MET A 1 -41.72 47.09 20.24
CA MET A 1 -41.62 47.27 18.78
C MET A 1 -40.61 46.27 18.29
N GLY A 2 -41.11 45.18 17.70
CA GLY A 2 -40.27 44.12 17.18
C GLY A 2 -39.70 44.49 15.82
N ASP A 3 -38.56 43.90 15.49
CA ASP A 3 -38.29 43.61 14.09
C ASP A 3 -37.50 42.31 13.92
N SER A 4 -37.78 41.74 12.76
CA SER A 4 -37.77 40.36 12.34
C SER A 4 -36.39 39.80 11.96
N ARG A 5 -36.04 38.61 12.46
CA ARG A 5 -34.97 37.75 11.92
C ARG A 5 -35.60 36.65 11.07
N LYS A 6 -35.53 36.78 9.75
CA LYS A 6 -35.80 35.69 8.80
C LYS A 6 -34.63 34.71 8.81
N ARG A 7 -34.87 33.49 9.30
CA ARG A 7 -34.01 32.32 9.07
C ARG A 7 -34.34 31.76 7.68
N SER A 8 -33.37 31.76 6.78
CA SER A 8 -33.43 31.02 5.51
C SER A 8 -33.13 29.54 5.79
N HIS A 9 -34.08 28.68 5.45
CA HIS A 9 -33.91 27.23 5.43
C HIS A 9 -32.83 26.84 4.39
N VAL A 10 -31.70 26.32 4.86
CA VAL A 10 -30.77 25.53 4.05
C VAL A 10 -31.34 24.12 3.99
N VAL A 11 -31.79 23.71 2.81
CA VAL A 11 -32.16 22.32 2.52
C VAL A 11 -30.86 21.53 2.42
N THR A 12 -30.52 20.80 3.47
CA THR A 12 -29.47 19.78 3.46
C THR A 12 -29.94 18.63 2.57
N GLN A 13 -29.35 18.50 1.37
CA GLN A 13 -29.44 17.26 0.60
C GLN A 13 -28.57 16.19 1.28
N SER A 14 -29.20 15.06 1.55
CA SER A 14 -28.60 13.84 2.10
C SER A 14 -27.48 13.33 1.20
N PRO A 15 -26.36 12.80 1.74
CA PRO A 15 -25.35 12.13 0.94
C PRO A 15 -25.92 10.84 0.37
N SER A 16 -25.82 10.66 -0.94
CA SER A 16 -26.01 9.37 -1.61
C SER A 16 -24.97 8.39 -1.07
N THR A 17 -25.44 7.34 -0.41
CA THR A 17 -24.64 6.22 0.09
C THR A 17 -24.01 5.46 -1.06
N LEU A 18 -22.67 5.48 -1.14
CA LEU A 18 -21.87 4.62 -2.01
C LEU A 18 -21.75 3.24 -1.35
N SER A 19 -22.70 2.35 -1.64
CA SER A 19 -22.65 0.94 -1.27
C SER A 19 -22.00 0.10 -2.37
N GLU A 20 -21.67 -1.13 -1.99
CA GLU A 20 -21.00 -2.19 -2.74
C GLU A 20 -21.40 -2.28 -4.22
N GLY A 21 -20.43 -2.03 -5.11
CA GLY A 21 -20.49 -2.56 -6.48
C GLY A 21 -20.89 -4.03 -6.42
N SER A 22 -21.88 -4.44 -7.22
CA SER A 22 -22.58 -5.73 -7.25
C SER A 22 -21.69 -6.96 -7.50
N ASP A 23 -20.75 -7.17 -6.58
CA ASP A 23 -19.96 -8.34 -6.31
C ASP A 23 -20.00 -8.52 -4.78
N GLU A 24 -21.09 -9.09 -4.25
CA GLU A 24 -21.06 -9.69 -2.91
C GLU A 24 -19.78 -10.55 -2.81
N GLU A 25 -18.79 -10.06 -2.06
CA GLU A 25 -17.57 -10.78 -1.76
C GLU A 25 -17.87 -11.68 -0.56
N ASP A 26 -18.23 -12.94 -0.83
CA ASP A 26 -18.53 -13.96 0.18
C ASP A 26 -17.43 -14.05 1.25
N SER A 27 -17.73 -13.50 2.44
CA SER A 27 -17.02 -13.81 3.68
C SER A 27 -17.53 -15.13 4.24
N ASP A 28 -17.04 -16.24 3.69
CA ASP A 28 -17.43 -17.59 4.14
C ASP A 28 -16.35 -18.14 5.09
N ASP A 29 -16.36 -17.70 6.36
CA ASP A 29 -15.49 -18.22 7.42
C ASP A 29 -16.32 -19.00 8.47
N ASN A 30 -16.39 -20.32 8.28
CA ASN A 30 -16.95 -21.27 9.24
C ASN A 30 -15.98 -21.48 10.43
N LEU A 31 -16.07 -20.62 11.45
CA LEU A 31 -15.43 -20.85 12.74
C LEU A 31 -16.21 -21.91 13.56
N ARG A 32 -15.79 -23.17 13.47
CA ARG A 32 -16.11 -24.19 14.47
C ARG A 32 -15.35 -23.87 15.77
N SER A 33 -16.03 -23.28 16.75
CA SER A 33 -15.55 -23.23 18.13
C SER A 33 -15.93 -24.52 18.88
N GLN A 34 -14.93 -25.18 19.48
CA GLN A 34 -15.14 -26.17 20.54
C GLN A 34 -15.02 -25.49 21.91
N PRO A 35 -15.75 -25.96 22.95
CA PRO A 35 -15.96 -25.19 24.17
C PRO A 35 -14.90 -25.50 25.25
N SER A 36 -14.44 -24.47 25.96
CA SER A 36 -13.76 -24.62 27.25
C SER A 36 -14.55 -23.93 28.36
N ALA A 37 -14.70 -24.65 29.47
CA ALA A 37 -15.65 -24.41 30.53
C ALA A 37 -15.18 -23.44 31.63
N LYS A 38 -16.18 -22.82 32.28
CA LYS A 38 -16.28 -22.35 33.69
C LYS A 38 -15.32 -21.24 34.18
N MET A 39 -15.88 -20.13 34.66
CA MET A 39 -16.21 -19.91 36.08
C MET A 39 -16.93 -18.56 36.33
N LEU A 40 -17.86 -18.59 37.28
CA LEU A 40 -18.73 -17.52 37.77
C LEU A 40 -18.01 -16.52 38.69
N ARG A 41 -18.41 -15.24 38.67
CA ARG A 41 -18.95 -14.50 39.83
C ARG A 41 -19.42 -13.07 39.49
N GLU A 42 -20.63 -12.78 39.99
CA GLU A 42 -21.33 -11.54 40.39
C GLU A 42 -20.42 -10.36 40.80
N GLU A 43 -20.79 -9.07 40.84
CA GLU A 43 -22.00 -8.25 40.62
C GLU A 43 -21.51 -6.78 40.68
N SER A 44 -22.13 -5.84 39.95
CA SER A 44 -22.51 -4.50 40.49
C SER A 44 -23.22 -3.64 39.43
N ASN A 45 -24.43 -3.22 39.80
CA ASN A 45 -25.33 -2.31 39.10
C ASN A 45 -24.79 -0.88 39.03
N VAL A 46 -25.03 -0.16 37.92
CA VAL A 46 -25.66 1.19 37.90
C VAL A 46 -26.35 1.39 36.53
N ALA A 47 -27.61 1.80 36.59
CA ALA A 47 -28.53 2.02 35.49
C ALA A 47 -28.31 3.35 34.73
N ILE A 48 -28.55 3.38 33.42
CA ILE A 48 -29.04 4.55 32.67
C ILE A 48 -30.02 4.08 31.58
N ASP A 49 -31.17 4.76 31.55
CA ASP A 49 -32.35 4.63 30.68
C ASP A 49 -32.06 4.49 29.18
N THR A 50 -32.74 3.53 28.57
CA THR A 50 -32.99 3.45 27.12
C THR A 50 -34.47 3.66 26.88
N ASP A 51 -34.85 4.61 26.04
CA ASP A 51 -36.20 4.65 25.48
C ASP A 51 -36.17 4.78 23.95
N SER A 52 -37.11 4.05 23.35
CA SER A 52 -37.59 4.06 21.95
C SER A 52 -36.75 3.44 20.81
N LEU A 53 -36.92 2.12 20.61
CA LEU A 53 -36.90 1.46 19.29
C LEU A 53 -38.19 0.63 19.12
N THR A 54 -39.02 1.03 18.16
CA THR A 54 -40.27 0.38 17.76
C THR A 54 -40.00 -0.83 16.86
N THR A 55 -40.39 -2.03 17.29
CA THR A 55 -40.39 -3.25 16.47
C THR A 55 -41.72 -3.42 15.74
N ALA A 56 -41.67 -3.59 14.41
CA ALA A 56 -42.83 -3.84 13.57
C ALA A 56 -43.39 -5.27 13.78
N ARG A 57 -44.71 -5.39 13.91
CA ARG A 57 -45.48 -6.64 14.17
C ARG A 57 -46.01 -7.28 12.88
N ALA A 58 -46.14 -8.61 12.86
CA ALA A 58 -46.80 -9.35 11.77
C ALA A 58 -48.34 -9.44 11.96
N PRO A 59 -49.15 -9.42 10.88
CA PRO A 59 -50.61 -9.52 10.97
C PRO A 59 -51.13 -10.96 11.14
N GLU A 60 -52.23 -11.12 11.89
CA GLU A 60 -52.85 -12.39 12.34
C GLU A 60 -53.45 -13.30 11.23
N THR A 61 -53.21 -13.01 9.95
CA THR A 61 -53.92 -13.63 8.81
C THR A 61 -53.23 -14.83 8.16
N MET A 62 -52.05 -15.27 8.66
CA MET A 62 -51.22 -16.29 7.99
C MET A 62 -51.49 -17.76 8.37
N TYR A 63 -52.40 -18.07 9.31
CA TYR A 63 -52.63 -19.45 9.77
C TYR A 63 -53.96 -20.03 9.29
N SER A 64 -53.96 -21.28 8.83
CA SER A 64 -55.19 -22.00 8.49
C SER A 64 -56.05 -22.25 9.75
N GLY A 65 -57.38 -22.28 9.60
CA GLY A 65 -58.31 -22.43 10.73
C GLY A 65 -58.13 -23.73 11.55
N VAL A 66 -57.58 -24.78 10.91
CA VAL A 66 -57.26 -26.05 11.57
C VAL A 66 -55.98 -25.93 12.40
N ALA A 67 -54.95 -25.26 11.87
CA ALA A 67 -53.71 -25.00 12.59
C ALA A 67 -53.98 -24.15 13.85
N ARG A 68 -54.89 -23.18 13.76
CA ARG A 68 -55.24 -22.30 14.89
C ARG A 68 -55.85 -23.07 16.08
N LYS A 69 -56.82 -23.96 15.81
CA LYS A 69 -57.45 -24.80 16.85
C LYS A 69 -56.46 -25.79 17.49
N MET A 70 -55.47 -26.25 16.74
CA MET A 70 -54.45 -27.16 17.25
C MET A 70 -53.42 -26.43 18.13
N MET A 71 -53.03 -25.21 17.74
CA MET A 71 -52.15 -24.34 18.54
C MET A 71 -52.83 -23.89 19.84
N GLU A 72 -54.11 -23.52 19.82
CA GLU A 72 -54.89 -23.19 21.02
C GLU A 72 -54.98 -24.38 21.99
N LYS A 73 -55.18 -25.61 21.50
CA LYS A 73 -55.18 -26.83 22.33
C LYS A 73 -53.82 -27.15 22.96
N MET A 74 -52.71 -26.64 22.41
CA MET A 74 -51.35 -26.81 22.93
C MET A 74 -50.88 -25.61 23.78
N GLY A 75 -51.80 -24.71 24.16
CA GLY A 75 -51.53 -23.62 25.10
C GLY A 75 -50.98 -22.34 24.47
N TYR A 76 -51.06 -22.18 23.15
CA TYR A 76 -50.64 -20.96 22.46
C TYR A 76 -51.54 -19.76 22.80
N LYS A 77 -50.92 -18.62 23.08
CA LYS A 77 -51.58 -17.31 23.26
C LYS A 77 -51.00 -16.32 22.25
N SER A 78 -51.84 -15.47 21.65
CA SER A 78 -51.40 -14.51 20.63
C SER A 78 -50.26 -13.62 21.17
N GLY A 79 -49.12 -13.59 20.47
CA GLY A 79 -47.94 -12.80 20.83
C GLY A 79 -46.96 -13.46 21.80
N LYS A 80 -47.09 -14.75 22.14
CA LYS A 80 -46.16 -15.46 23.04
C LYS A 80 -45.70 -16.80 22.49
N GLY A 81 -44.55 -17.28 22.96
CA GLY A 81 -43.97 -18.58 22.62
C GLY A 81 -44.78 -19.77 23.11
N LEU A 82 -44.81 -20.87 22.33
CA LEU A 82 -45.45 -22.12 22.75
C LEU A 82 -44.71 -22.77 23.95
N GLY A 83 -45.43 -23.12 25.03
CA GLY A 83 -44.88 -23.81 26.21
C GLY A 83 -45.55 -23.41 27.53
N ARG A 84 -45.44 -24.24 28.58
CA ARG A 84 -46.11 -24.01 29.88
C ARG A 84 -45.62 -22.73 30.60
N LEU A 85 -44.42 -22.24 30.28
CA LEU A 85 -43.81 -21.00 30.79
C LEU A 85 -43.58 -19.97 29.67
N GLU A 86 -44.30 -20.09 28.55
CA GLU A 86 -44.24 -19.15 27.42
C GLU A 86 -42.84 -19.02 26.77
N GLN A 87 -41.97 -20.03 26.95
CA GLN A 87 -40.56 -20.03 26.55
C GLN A 87 -40.28 -20.39 25.08
N GLY A 88 -41.32 -20.68 24.30
CA GLY A 88 -41.17 -20.98 22.87
C GLY A 88 -40.78 -19.74 22.06
N ARG A 89 -40.38 -19.94 20.81
CA ARG A 89 -40.10 -18.84 19.89
C ARG A 89 -41.42 -18.22 19.41
N ALA A 90 -41.55 -16.90 19.47
CA ALA A 90 -42.73 -16.17 18.96
C ALA A 90 -42.64 -15.85 17.47
N ASP A 91 -41.42 -15.79 16.93
CA ASP A 91 -41.16 -15.49 15.53
C ASP A 91 -41.21 -16.74 14.65
N ILE A 92 -41.77 -16.58 13.44
CA ILE A 92 -41.81 -17.63 12.42
C ILE A 92 -40.37 -18.01 12.07
N ILE A 93 -40.03 -19.29 12.20
CA ILE A 93 -38.77 -19.83 11.67
C ILE A 93 -38.81 -19.58 10.15
N PRO A 94 -37.87 -18.82 9.57
CA PRO A 94 -37.81 -18.65 8.12
C PRO A 94 -37.76 -20.03 7.50
N THR A 95 -38.67 -20.32 6.59
CA THR A 95 -38.69 -21.59 5.87
C THR A 95 -37.37 -21.72 5.12
N VAL A 96 -36.50 -22.59 5.64
CA VAL A 96 -35.37 -23.12 4.89
C VAL A 96 -35.98 -23.77 3.66
N LYS A 97 -35.88 -23.13 2.49
CA LYS A 97 -36.21 -23.75 1.21
C LYS A 97 -35.35 -25.00 1.12
N THR A 98 -35.97 -26.16 1.28
CA THR A 98 -35.31 -27.46 1.18
C THR A 98 -34.63 -27.54 -0.18
N LYS A 99 -33.30 -27.68 -0.16
CA LYS A 99 -32.51 -28.11 -1.32
C LYS A 99 -33.10 -29.41 -1.87
N GLY A 100 -33.44 -29.41 -3.16
CA GLY A 100 -33.59 -30.63 -3.94
C GLY A 100 -34.95 -30.80 -4.63
N ARG A 101 -34.87 -30.86 -5.97
CA ARG A 101 -35.89 -31.28 -6.95
C ARG A 101 -36.95 -30.22 -7.33
N LYS A 102 -36.61 -29.38 -8.32
CA LYS A 102 -37.61 -28.89 -9.30
C LYS A 102 -38.17 -30.14 -10.00
N GLY A 103 -39.46 -30.41 -9.87
CA GLY A 103 -40.12 -31.60 -10.42
C GLY A 103 -40.15 -31.60 -11.95
N LEU A 104 -40.13 -32.80 -12.54
CA LEU A 104 -40.41 -33.05 -13.96
C LEU A 104 -41.81 -32.51 -14.31
N GLY A 105 -41.89 -31.33 -14.91
CA GLY A 105 -43.16 -30.77 -15.40
C GLY A 105 -43.30 -29.25 -15.36
N ASN A 106 -42.43 -28.51 -14.66
CA ASN A 106 -42.47 -27.04 -14.73
C ASN A 106 -41.62 -26.55 -15.90
N VAL A 107 -42.29 -26.30 -17.03
CA VAL A 107 -41.74 -25.45 -18.10
C VAL A 107 -41.68 -24.03 -17.54
N PRO A 108 -40.52 -23.34 -17.56
CA PRO A 108 -40.47 -21.94 -17.15
C PRO A 108 -41.42 -21.14 -18.05
N GLN A 109 -42.42 -20.47 -17.48
CA GLN A 109 -43.16 -19.47 -18.23
C GLN A 109 -42.22 -18.28 -18.46
N VAL A 110 -41.71 -18.20 -19.68
CA VAL A 110 -40.87 -17.10 -20.16
C VAL A 110 -41.78 -15.90 -20.44
N PRO A 111 -41.46 -14.68 -19.96
CA PRO A 111 -42.18 -13.48 -20.35
C PRO A 111 -42.13 -13.28 -21.87
N ALA A 112 -43.24 -12.82 -22.45
CA ALA A 112 -43.36 -12.57 -23.89
C ALA A 112 -42.39 -11.45 -24.33
N GLY A 113 -41.40 -11.80 -25.15
CA GLY A 113 -40.26 -10.95 -25.56
C GLY A 113 -38.98 -11.74 -25.87
N PHE A 114 -38.96 -13.01 -25.47
CA PHE A 114 -37.86 -13.95 -25.66
C PHE A 114 -38.13 -14.96 -26.79
N GLU A 115 -37.82 -14.61 -28.03
CA GLU A 115 -37.66 -15.63 -29.09
C GLU A 115 -36.24 -16.25 -29.09
N PRO A 116 -36.09 -17.53 -29.44
CA PRO A 116 -34.90 -18.34 -29.17
C PRO A 116 -33.82 -18.36 -30.27
N GLU A 117 -33.83 -17.45 -31.25
CA GLU A 117 -33.12 -17.70 -32.52
C GLU A 117 -31.81 -16.92 -32.78
N ALA A 118 -31.34 -16.03 -31.89
CA ALA A 118 -30.19 -15.16 -32.20
C ALA A 118 -28.89 -15.37 -31.39
N LEU A 119 -28.90 -16.14 -30.30
CA LEU A 119 -27.69 -16.37 -29.48
C LEU A 119 -27.57 -17.83 -29.03
N GLU A 120 -27.20 -18.71 -29.97
CA GLU A 120 -26.65 -20.01 -29.60
C GLU A 120 -25.20 -19.81 -29.13
N TRP A 121 -24.94 -20.07 -27.85
CA TRP A 121 -23.57 -20.20 -27.37
C TRP A 121 -22.95 -21.44 -28.02
N ASN A 122 -21.97 -21.22 -28.90
CA ASN A 122 -21.20 -22.29 -29.55
C ASN A 122 -19.83 -22.39 -28.89
N ILE A 123 -19.50 -23.57 -28.37
CA ILE A 123 -18.21 -23.92 -27.75
C ILE A 123 -17.02 -23.61 -28.68
N GLU A 124 -17.18 -23.79 -30.00
CA GLU A 124 -16.12 -23.51 -30.98
C GLU A 124 -15.80 -22.01 -31.13
N LYS A 125 -16.76 -21.13 -30.77
CA LYS A 125 -16.58 -19.67 -30.78
C LYS A 125 -16.03 -19.13 -29.45
N ASP A 126 -15.97 -19.96 -28.40
CA ASP A 126 -15.48 -19.59 -27.06
C ASP A 126 -13.97 -19.80 -26.92
N GLN A 127 -13.21 -18.97 -27.64
CA GLN A 127 -11.74 -18.97 -27.58
C GLN A 127 -11.26 -18.38 -26.24
N VAL A 128 -10.56 -19.19 -25.46
CA VAL A 128 -10.01 -18.81 -24.15
C VAL A 128 -8.48 -18.79 -24.25
N SER A 129 -7.88 -17.62 -24.02
CA SER A 129 -6.42 -17.45 -23.97
C SER A 129 -6.00 -16.99 -22.58
N VAL A 130 -4.91 -17.58 -22.05
CA VAL A 130 -4.33 -17.19 -20.76
C VAL A 130 -3.66 -15.80 -20.83
N CYS A 131 -3.16 -15.43 -22.02
CA CYS A 131 -2.60 -14.11 -22.29
C CYS A 131 -3.47 -13.44 -23.37
N PRO A 132 -4.39 -12.53 -22.99
CA PRO A 132 -5.15 -11.75 -23.95
C PRO A 132 -4.20 -10.88 -24.79
N LEU A 133 -4.55 -10.66 -26.06
CA LEU A 133 -3.77 -9.78 -26.93
C LEU A 133 -3.76 -8.35 -26.38
N VAL A 134 -2.57 -7.79 -26.21
CA VAL A 134 -2.39 -6.36 -25.89
C VAL A 134 -2.24 -5.59 -27.18
N GLU A 135 -3.12 -4.63 -27.38
CA GLU A 135 -3.02 -3.71 -28.51
C GLU A 135 -2.83 -2.29 -28.00
N TRP A 136 -1.71 -1.67 -28.38
CA TRP A 136 -1.42 -0.28 -28.10
C TRP A 136 -2.11 0.62 -29.12
N MET A 137 -2.64 1.75 -28.66
CA MET A 137 -3.15 2.79 -29.54
C MET A 137 -2.04 3.27 -30.48
N PRO A 138 -2.37 3.62 -31.74
CA PRO A 138 -1.41 4.22 -32.65
C PRO A 138 -0.82 5.50 -32.02
N PRO A 139 0.46 5.81 -32.29
CA PRO A 139 1.05 7.07 -31.85
C PRO A 139 0.27 8.26 -32.44
N LEU A 140 0.31 9.40 -31.76
CA LEU A 140 -0.29 10.62 -32.26
C LEU A 140 0.73 11.30 -33.19
N ASP A 141 0.42 11.45 -34.48
CA ASP A 141 1.36 12.01 -35.47
C ASP A 141 1.82 13.44 -35.12
N ASN A 142 0.93 14.24 -34.51
CA ASN A 142 1.22 15.59 -33.99
C ASN A 142 0.87 15.70 -32.50
N MET A 143 1.87 15.52 -31.62
CA MET A 143 1.75 15.76 -30.18
C MET A 143 1.87 17.24 -29.82
N GLU A 144 0.92 18.07 -30.26
CA GLU A 144 0.76 19.43 -29.73
C GLU A 144 -0.19 19.42 -28.52
N ILE A 145 0.36 19.83 -27.37
CA ILE A 145 -0.38 20.16 -26.16
C ILE A 145 -0.40 21.69 -26.07
N ALA A 146 -1.58 22.26 -25.91
CA ALA A 146 -1.74 23.70 -25.78
C ALA A 146 -1.00 24.20 -24.55
N GLU A 147 -0.33 25.35 -24.66
CA GLU A 147 0.37 25.95 -23.51
C GLU A 147 -0.61 26.41 -22.42
N SER A 148 -1.83 26.79 -22.80
CA SER A 148 -2.85 27.28 -21.88
C SER A 148 -4.09 26.38 -21.85
N GLU A 149 -4.61 26.14 -20.65
CA GLU A 149 -5.92 25.49 -20.46
C GLU A 149 -7.07 26.23 -21.17
N ARG A 150 -6.91 27.54 -21.44
CA ARG A 150 -7.94 28.38 -22.06
C ARG A 150 -8.35 27.91 -23.45
N GLU A 151 -7.46 27.25 -24.17
CA GLU A 151 -7.76 26.67 -25.48
C GLU A 151 -8.69 25.46 -25.31
N TYR A 152 -8.44 24.63 -24.30
CA TYR A 152 -9.30 23.49 -23.97
C TYR A 152 -10.65 23.90 -23.36
N LEU A 153 -10.74 25.02 -22.66
CA LEU A 153 -12.03 25.49 -22.12
C LEU A 153 -13.09 25.74 -23.22
N GLN A 154 -12.66 26.01 -24.46
CA GLN A 154 -13.57 26.18 -25.60
C GLN A 154 -14.12 24.84 -26.12
N TRP A 155 -13.54 23.71 -25.69
CA TRP A 155 -13.96 22.37 -26.09
C TRP A 155 -15.10 21.80 -25.24
N ILE A 156 -15.43 22.45 -24.12
CA ILE A 156 -16.48 21.97 -23.22
C ILE A 156 -17.84 22.10 -23.92
N GLU A 157 -18.50 20.96 -24.13
CA GLU A 157 -19.87 20.90 -24.64
C GLU A 157 -20.82 20.59 -23.47
N GLU A 158 -21.60 21.59 -23.05
CA GLU A 158 -22.63 21.43 -22.02
C GLU A 158 -23.98 21.04 -22.62
N SER A 159 -24.70 20.12 -21.97
CA SER A 159 -26.09 19.78 -22.30
C SER A 159 -26.89 19.45 -21.04
N PRO A 160 -28.23 19.31 -21.13
CA PRO A 160 -28.98 18.67 -20.06
C PRO A 160 -28.44 17.27 -19.77
N GLU A 161 -28.60 16.80 -18.52
CA GLU A 161 -28.21 15.45 -18.11
C GLU A 161 -28.91 14.40 -18.99
N LYS A 162 -28.12 13.50 -19.56
CA LYS A 162 -28.59 12.40 -20.40
C LYS A 162 -28.31 11.08 -19.68
N LEU A 163 -29.37 10.34 -19.36
CA LEU A 163 -29.32 9.03 -18.68
C LEU A 163 -29.78 7.89 -19.61
N SER A 164 -29.21 7.84 -20.81
CA SER A 164 -29.41 6.72 -21.75
C SER A 164 -28.16 6.55 -22.61
N LEU A 165 -27.89 5.29 -22.99
CA LEU A 165 -26.83 4.92 -23.92
C LEU A 165 -27.37 4.50 -25.30
N ASP A 166 -28.70 4.49 -25.53
CA ASP A 166 -29.31 3.83 -26.69
C ASP A 166 -28.85 4.40 -28.06
N ASP A 167 -28.49 5.68 -28.07
CA ASP A 167 -28.04 6.45 -29.24
C ASP A 167 -26.54 6.82 -29.18
N GLU A 168 -25.76 6.28 -28.24
CA GLU A 168 -24.30 6.51 -28.14
C GLU A 168 -23.52 5.65 -29.15
N ILE A 169 -23.77 5.89 -30.43
CA ILE A 169 -23.27 5.10 -31.57
C ILE A 169 -22.05 5.71 -32.28
N HIS A 170 -21.46 6.76 -31.70
CA HIS A 170 -20.31 7.45 -32.32
C HIS A 170 -19.03 6.61 -32.34
N PHE A 171 -18.90 5.68 -31.39
CA PHE A 171 -17.70 4.88 -31.15
C PHE A 171 -18.01 3.38 -31.05
N CYS A 172 -19.15 2.95 -31.56
CA CYS A 172 -19.61 1.56 -31.59
C CYS A 172 -20.75 1.43 -32.60
N HIS A 173 -20.75 0.38 -33.43
CA HIS A 173 -21.87 0.13 -34.33
C HIS A 173 -23.17 -0.11 -33.54
N GLN A 174 -24.25 0.52 -33.99
CA GLN A 174 -25.58 0.47 -33.35
C GLN A 174 -26.06 -0.95 -33.04
N ALA A 175 -25.87 -1.89 -33.98
CA ALA A 175 -26.29 -3.28 -33.80
C ALA A 175 -25.59 -3.96 -32.59
N VAL A 176 -24.30 -3.69 -32.39
CA VAL A 176 -23.52 -4.25 -31.28
C VAL A 176 -23.99 -3.63 -29.96
N LEU A 177 -24.11 -2.30 -29.90
CA LEU A 177 -24.56 -1.58 -28.70
C LEU A 177 -25.95 -2.05 -28.23
N GLN A 178 -26.93 -2.07 -29.13
CA GLN A 178 -28.28 -2.52 -28.81
C GLN A 178 -28.31 -3.98 -28.33
N GLN A 179 -27.46 -4.85 -28.91
CA GLN A 179 -27.36 -6.24 -28.48
C GLN A 179 -26.73 -6.37 -27.08
N ILE A 180 -25.71 -5.58 -26.74
CA ILE A 180 -25.14 -5.53 -25.38
C ILE A 180 -26.22 -5.13 -24.37
N LEU A 181 -26.89 -4.00 -24.61
CA LEU A 181 -27.91 -3.46 -23.71
C LEU A 181 -29.06 -4.44 -23.50
N LYS A 182 -29.56 -5.05 -24.59
CA LYS A 182 -30.59 -6.10 -24.54
C LYS A 182 -30.12 -7.32 -23.76
N CYS A 183 -28.88 -7.77 -23.96
CA CYS A 183 -28.35 -8.92 -23.24
C CYS A 183 -28.23 -8.62 -21.75
N LYS A 184 -27.74 -7.44 -21.34
CA LYS A 184 -27.64 -7.04 -19.94
C LYS A 184 -29.01 -7.00 -19.26
N SER A 185 -29.98 -6.33 -19.87
CA SER A 185 -31.34 -6.22 -19.30
C SER A 185 -32.08 -7.57 -19.21
N ALA A 186 -31.70 -8.57 -20.01
CA ALA A 186 -32.24 -9.91 -19.88
C ALA A 186 -31.82 -10.62 -18.57
N PHE A 187 -30.82 -10.11 -17.84
CA PHE A 187 -30.41 -10.62 -16.53
C PHE A 187 -31.17 -9.98 -15.36
N ASP A 188 -31.78 -8.81 -15.57
CA ASP A 188 -32.57 -8.11 -14.54
C ASP A 188 -33.76 -8.97 -14.06
N GLU A 189 -34.21 -9.92 -14.89
CA GLU A 189 -35.33 -10.83 -14.60
C GLU A 189 -34.89 -12.14 -13.90
N LEU A 190 -33.59 -12.42 -13.78
CA LEU A 190 -33.08 -13.66 -13.18
C LEU A 190 -32.83 -13.50 -11.68
N ASP A 191 -33.04 -14.59 -10.93
CA ASP A 191 -32.66 -14.64 -9.52
C ASP A 191 -31.14 -14.48 -9.36
N GLY A 192 -30.72 -13.53 -8.53
CA GLY A 192 -29.30 -13.17 -8.37
C GLY A 192 -28.41 -14.34 -7.94
N GLU A 193 -28.92 -15.28 -7.15
CA GLU A 193 -28.16 -16.45 -6.70
C GLU A 193 -28.01 -17.49 -7.81
N GLU A 194 -29.08 -17.78 -8.57
CA GLU A 194 -28.99 -18.63 -9.77
C GLU A 194 -27.99 -18.05 -10.78
N MET A 195 -28.00 -16.73 -10.98
CA MET A 195 -27.04 -16.03 -11.86
C MET A 195 -25.59 -16.18 -11.38
N ARG A 196 -25.32 -15.97 -10.09
CA ARG A 196 -23.97 -16.12 -9.52
C ARG A 196 -23.42 -17.54 -9.66
N GLN A 197 -24.26 -18.55 -9.46
CA GLN A 197 -23.87 -19.95 -9.64
C GLN A 197 -23.59 -20.28 -11.11
N GLY A 198 -24.47 -19.83 -12.02
CA GLY A 198 -24.27 -19.97 -13.47
C GLY A 198 -22.98 -19.29 -13.94
N ARG A 199 -22.70 -18.09 -13.45
CA ARG A 199 -21.46 -17.33 -13.70
C ARG A 199 -20.22 -18.07 -13.20
N THR A 200 -20.26 -18.56 -11.96
CA THR A 200 -19.13 -19.25 -11.34
C THR A 200 -18.73 -20.51 -12.12
N ARG A 201 -19.71 -21.24 -12.65
CA ARG A 201 -19.46 -22.47 -13.41
C ARG A 201 -19.09 -22.24 -14.88
N SER A 202 -19.47 -21.10 -15.46
CA SER A 202 -19.23 -20.79 -16.87
C SER A 202 -17.92 -20.04 -17.12
N ASN A 203 -17.41 -19.29 -16.15
CA ASN A 203 -16.19 -18.51 -16.30
C ASN A 203 -14.94 -19.42 -16.22
N PRO A 204 -14.10 -19.50 -17.28
CA PRO A 204 -12.87 -20.31 -17.28
C PRO A 204 -11.82 -19.89 -16.25
N PHE A 205 -11.86 -18.65 -15.77
CA PHE A 205 -10.87 -18.10 -14.85
C PHE A 205 -11.35 -17.99 -13.40
N GLU A 206 -12.58 -18.42 -13.11
CA GLU A 206 -13.22 -18.20 -11.79
C GLU A 206 -12.43 -18.83 -10.64
N THR A 207 -11.78 -19.97 -10.87
CA THR A 207 -11.02 -20.69 -9.83
C THR A 207 -9.74 -19.98 -9.42
N ILE A 208 -9.29 -18.91 -10.10
CA ILE A 208 -8.13 -18.10 -9.69
C ILE A 208 -8.44 -17.39 -8.36
N ARG A 209 -9.62 -16.76 -8.27
CA ARG A 209 -10.10 -16.00 -7.10
C ARG A 209 -9.04 -15.01 -6.60
N SER A 210 -8.80 -14.97 -5.29
CA SER A 210 -7.78 -14.12 -4.65
C SER A 210 -6.46 -14.84 -4.38
N CYS A 211 -6.35 -16.14 -4.65
CA CYS A 211 -5.21 -16.97 -4.24
C CYS A 211 -4.88 -16.80 -2.74
N PHE A 212 -3.70 -16.27 -2.39
CA PHE A 212 -3.30 -15.96 -1.01
C PHE A 212 -3.43 -14.47 -0.64
N PHE A 213 -3.99 -13.64 -1.52
CA PHE A 213 -4.20 -12.20 -1.30
C PHE A 213 -5.57 -11.89 -0.67
N LEU A 214 -5.74 -10.63 -0.29
CA LEU A 214 -6.91 -10.04 0.33
C LEU A 214 -8.21 -10.31 -0.44
N ASN A 215 -8.20 -9.99 -1.73
CA ASN A 215 -9.36 -10.09 -2.60
C ASN A 215 -8.94 -10.36 -4.06
N ARG A 216 -9.91 -10.48 -4.96
CA ARG A 216 -9.65 -10.78 -6.38
C ARG A 216 -8.93 -9.63 -7.10
N ALA A 217 -9.08 -8.39 -6.63
CA ALA A 217 -8.43 -7.24 -7.26
C ALA A 217 -6.92 -7.38 -7.28
N ALA A 218 -6.30 -7.92 -6.22
CA ALA A 218 -4.86 -8.22 -6.22
C ALA A 218 -4.41 -9.08 -7.41
N MET A 219 -5.22 -10.07 -7.81
CA MET A 219 -4.93 -10.93 -8.96
C MET A 219 -5.13 -10.23 -10.30
N LYS A 220 -5.99 -9.19 -10.38
CA LYS A 220 -6.09 -8.34 -11.57
C LYS A 220 -4.80 -7.56 -11.78
N MET A 221 -4.28 -6.95 -10.71
CA MET A 221 -3.00 -6.25 -10.81
C MET A 221 -1.84 -7.21 -11.09
N ALA A 222 -1.87 -8.43 -10.56
CA ALA A 222 -0.88 -9.46 -10.87
C ALA A 222 -0.86 -9.82 -12.36
N GLU A 223 -2.04 -9.99 -12.96
CA GLU A 223 -2.19 -10.24 -14.39
C GLU A 223 -1.72 -9.04 -15.23
N ILE A 224 -2.23 -7.83 -14.93
CA ILE A 224 -1.87 -6.60 -15.66
C ILE A 224 -0.36 -6.38 -15.59
N ASP A 225 0.25 -6.48 -14.42
CA ASP A 225 1.69 -6.30 -14.28
C ASP A 225 2.50 -7.35 -15.05
N ALA A 226 2.07 -8.62 -15.07
CA ALA A 226 2.75 -9.65 -15.85
C ALA A 226 2.60 -9.45 -17.37
N VAL A 227 1.39 -9.12 -17.84
CA VAL A 227 1.07 -8.95 -19.26
C VAL A 227 1.74 -7.71 -19.85
N PHE A 228 1.88 -6.63 -19.06
CA PHE A 228 2.55 -5.41 -19.45
C PHE A 228 4.04 -5.37 -19.05
N GLU A 229 4.73 -6.51 -19.16
CA GLU A 229 6.19 -6.63 -19.04
C GLU A 229 6.75 -6.13 -17.71
N ARG A 230 6.01 -6.32 -16.62
CA ARG A 230 6.36 -5.86 -15.26
C ARG A 230 6.54 -4.35 -15.14
N MET A 231 5.95 -3.54 -16.02
CA MET A 231 6.18 -2.09 -16.02
C MET A 231 5.74 -1.37 -14.74
N PHE A 232 4.95 -2.00 -13.86
CA PHE A 232 4.59 -1.41 -12.57
C PHE A 232 5.57 -1.85 -11.48
N SER A 233 5.86 -3.15 -11.36
CA SER A 233 6.82 -3.65 -10.34
C SER A 233 8.29 -3.38 -10.68
N ARG A 234 8.60 -3.20 -11.97
CA ARG A 234 9.91 -2.86 -12.55
C ARG A 234 9.73 -1.78 -13.63
N PRO A 235 9.46 -0.53 -13.22
CA PRO A 235 9.28 0.57 -14.18
C PRO A 235 10.56 0.77 -15.00
N THR A 236 10.42 1.22 -16.25
CA THR A 236 11.51 1.50 -17.21
C THR A 236 11.26 2.84 -17.88
N ARG A 237 12.28 3.46 -18.49
CA ARG A 237 12.12 4.64 -19.39
C ARG A 237 12.00 4.25 -20.85
N THR A 238 12.56 3.10 -21.23
CA THR A 238 12.60 2.57 -22.60
C THR A 238 12.39 1.07 -22.59
N LEU A 239 12.05 0.47 -23.75
CA LEU A 239 11.89 -0.99 -23.87
C LEU A 239 13.21 -1.75 -23.67
N SER A 240 14.36 -1.10 -23.87
CA SER A 240 15.69 -1.71 -23.72
C SER A 240 16.26 -1.66 -22.31
N GLU A 241 15.65 -0.89 -21.41
CA GLU A 241 16.11 -0.74 -20.03
C GLU A 241 15.48 -1.83 -19.15
N ASP A 242 16.28 -2.48 -18.31
CA ASP A 242 15.78 -3.51 -17.38
C ASP A 242 14.92 -2.91 -16.25
N THR A 243 15.35 -1.77 -15.69
CA THR A 243 14.58 -1.01 -14.70
C THR A 243 15.14 0.40 -14.50
N LEU A 244 14.25 1.34 -14.20
CA LEU A 244 14.49 2.72 -13.76
C LEU A 244 15.09 2.81 -12.34
N LEU A 245 15.01 1.73 -11.54
CA LEU A 245 15.38 1.73 -10.13
C LEU A 245 16.79 1.20 -9.89
N ALA A 246 17.65 1.99 -9.25
CA ALA A 246 18.90 1.49 -8.72
C ALA A 246 18.67 0.54 -7.52
N LYS A 247 19.70 -0.20 -7.09
CA LYS A 247 19.61 -1.22 -6.03
C LYS A 247 19.03 -0.71 -4.70
N SER A 248 19.32 0.54 -4.35
CA SER A 248 18.84 1.18 -3.11
C SER A 248 17.62 2.08 -3.33
N ASP A 249 17.11 2.20 -4.55
CA ASP A 249 16.01 3.12 -4.82
C ASP A 249 14.67 2.56 -4.33
N ILE A 250 13.81 3.48 -3.90
CA ILE A 250 12.47 3.17 -3.44
C ILE A 250 11.53 3.22 -4.64
N LEU A 251 10.79 2.13 -4.87
CA LEU A 251 9.64 2.15 -5.75
C LEU A 251 8.48 2.87 -5.06
N TYR A 252 8.19 4.09 -5.50
CA TYR A 252 7.02 4.84 -5.06
C TYR A 252 5.80 4.56 -5.94
N PHE A 253 4.65 4.26 -5.34
CA PHE A 253 3.38 4.10 -6.04
C PHE A 253 2.22 4.75 -5.30
N ALA A 254 1.12 5.05 -6.00
CA ALA A 254 -0.14 5.46 -5.38
C ALA A 254 -1.30 4.53 -5.78
N ASP A 255 -2.22 4.29 -4.84
CA ASP A 255 -3.41 3.47 -5.01
C ASP A 255 -4.66 4.27 -4.63
N VAL A 256 -5.45 4.63 -5.63
CA VAL A 256 -6.54 5.61 -5.53
C VAL A 256 -7.89 4.93 -5.74
N CYS A 257 -8.88 5.28 -4.90
CA CYS A 257 -10.20 4.65 -4.87
C CYS A 257 -10.13 3.13 -4.70
N ALA A 258 -9.23 2.66 -3.83
CA ALA A 258 -8.76 1.28 -3.83
C ALA A 258 -9.01 0.50 -2.53
N GLY A 259 -9.90 0.96 -1.65
CA GLY A 259 -10.35 0.14 -0.52
C GLY A 259 -10.92 -1.20 -1.03
N PRO A 260 -10.56 -2.35 -0.44
CA PRO A 260 -9.84 -2.54 0.82
C PRO A 260 -8.29 -2.64 0.69
N GLY A 261 -7.71 -2.52 -0.51
CA GLY A 261 -6.26 -2.43 -0.74
C GLY A 261 -5.61 -3.61 -1.47
N GLY A 262 -6.36 -4.38 -2.26
CA GLY A 262 -5.84 -5.57 -2.96
C GLY A 262 -4.68 -5.28 -3.94
N PHE A 263 -4.78 -4.21 -4.73
CA PHE A 263 -3.73 -3.79 -5.65
C PHE A 263 -2.43 -3.46 -4.91
N SER A 264 -2.53 -2.66 -3.84
CA SER A 264 -1.41 -2.37 -2.94
C SER A 264 -0.76 -3.62 -2.34
N GLU A 265 -1.55 -4.57 -1.85
CA GLU A 265 -1.00 -5.81 -1.27
C GLU A 265 -0.17 -6.60 -2.31
N TYR A 266 -0.63 -6.69 -3.56
CA TYR A 266 0.13 -7.31 -4.65
C TYR A 266 1.47 -6.61 -4.90
N VAL A 267 1.45 -5.28 -5.07
CA VAL A 267 2.66 -4.49 -5.37
C VAL A 267 3.70 -4.63 -4.25
N LEU A 268 3.25 -4.48 -3.00
CA LEU A 268 4.12 -4.64 -1.83
C LEU A 268 4.74 -6.04 -1.80
N TRP A 269 3.93 -7.09 -2.01
CA TRP A 269 4.40 -8.47 -2.03
C TRP A 269 5.43 -8.72 -3.14
N ARG A 270 5.12 -8.28 -4.38
CA ARG A 270 5.98 -8.49 -5.55
C ARG A 270 7.32 -7.79 -5.36
N ARG A 271 7.31 -6.52 -4.93
CA ARG A 271 8.54 -5.74 -4.81
C ARG A 271 9.45 -6.24 -3.68
N LEU A 272 8.87 -6.63 -2.54
CA LEU A 272 9.64 -7.21 -1.43
C LEU A 272 10.20 -8.61 -1.76
N LEU A 273 9.48 -9.42 -2.55
CA LEU A 273 9.98 -10.70 -3.06
C LEU A 273 11.27 -10.53 -3.87
N GLU A 274 11.38 -9.44 -4.62
CA GLU A 274 12.56 -9.06 -5.40
C GLU A 274 13.65 -8.35 -4.57
N LYS A 275 13.48 -8.27 -3.25
CA LYS A 275 14.37 -7.56 -2.31
C LYS A 275 14.50 -6.05 -2.62
N GLY A 276 13.52 -5.49 -3.32
CA GLY A 276 13.46 -4.07 -3.62
C GLY A 276 12.71 -3.28 -2.54
N MET A 277 13.11 -2.04 -2.31
CA MET A 277 12.39 -1.14 -1.40
C MET A 277 11.15 -0.56 -2.09
N VAL A 278 10.09 -0.32 -1.31
CA VAL A 278 8.79 0.14 -1.80
C VAL A 278 8.12 1.07 -0.79
N LYS A 279 7.41 2.08 -1.28
CA LYS A 279 6.52 2.96 -0.51
C LYS A 279 5.24 3.20 -1.30
N GLY A 280 4.10 2.91 -0.69
CA GLY A 280 2.78 3.14 -1.28
C GLY A 280 2.01 4.26 -0.57
N PHE A 281 1.24 5.01 -1.34
CA PHE A 281 0.35 6.06 -0.84
C PHE A 281 -1.09 5.73 -1.21
N GLY A 282 -1.99 5.70 -0.23
CA GLY A 282 -3.39 5.35 -0.44
C GLY A 282 -4.32 6.55 -0.40
N PHE A 283 -5.33 6.60 -1.26
CA PHE A 283 -6.39 7.60 -1.20
C PHE A 283 -7.74 6.98 -1.53
N THR A 284 -8.59 6.76 -0.52
CA THR A 284 -9.91 6.12 -0.68
C THR A 284 -10.91 6.69 0.33
N LEU A 285 -12.20 6.50 0.08
CA LEU A 285 -13.27 6.87 0.99
C LEU A 285 -13.12 6.15 2.34
N LYS A 286 -13.38 6.87 3.44
CA LYS A 286 -13.47 6.26 4.77
C LYS A 286 -14.72 5.40 4.96
N GLY A 287 -14.68 4.57 6.01
CA GLY A 287 -15.81 3.76 6.45
C GLY A 287 -15.78 2.35 5.86
N GLU A 288 -16.86 1.95 5.22
CA GLU A 288 -17.00 0.60 4.63
C GLU A 288 -15.96 0.38 3.52
N ASN A 289 -15.75 1.39 2.68
CA ASN A 289 -14.83 1.39 1.54
C ASN A 289 -13.37 1.77 1.89
N ASP A 290 -13.01 1.69 3.17
CA ASP A 290 -11.66 2.05 3.65
C ASP A 290 -10.67 0.88 3.48
N PHE A 291 -9.37 1.20 3.49
CA PHE A 291 -8.31 0.20 3.50
C PHE A 291 -8.40 -0.73 4.71
N LYS A 292 -8.27 -2.04 4.49
CA LYS A 292 -8.25 -3.06 5.54
C LYS A 292 -6.83 -3.56 5.76
N LEU A 293 -5.97 -2.66 6.24
CA LEU A 293 -4.53 -2.92 6.39
C LEU A 293 -4.21 -4.11 7.31
N GLU A 294 -5.09 -4.43 8.26
CA GLU A 294 -5.05 -5.62 9.13
C GLU A 294 -5.14 -6.94 8.38
N ASN A 295 -5.73 -6.90 7.19
CA ASN A 295 -5.95 -8.08 6.38
C ASN A 295 -4.85 -8.25 5.30
N PHE A 296 -3.82 -7.41 5.30
CA PHE A 296 -2.64 -7.56 4.44
C PHE A 296 -1.76 -8.69 4.99
N HIS A 297 -2.00 -9.90 4.49
CA HIS A 297 -1.33 -11.11 4.95
C HIS A 297 -0.12 -11.43 4.05
N ALA A 298 -0.22 -11.18 2.75
CA ALA A 298 0.82 -11.48 1.78
C ALA A 298 2.04 -10.56 1.92
N ALA A 299 1.82 -9.30 2.33
CA ALA A 299 2.88 -8.30 2.51
C ALA A 299 2.66 -7.47 3.79
N PRO A 300 3.73 -6.91 4.39
CA PRO A 300 3.59 -5.95 5.49
C PRO A 300 2.99 -4.62 5.00
N CYS A 301 1.90 -4.18 5.62
CA CYS A 301 1.24 -2.90 5.33
C CYS A 301 2.05 -1.67 5.82
N ASP A 302 3.14 -1.87 6.57
CA ASP A 302 3.94 -0.80 7.16
C ASP A 302 4.60 0.13 6.11
N PHE A 303 4.74 -0.35 4.87
CA PHE A 303 5.22 0.41 3.71
C PHE A 303 4.11 1.21 3.00
N PHE A 304 2.87 1.15 3.48
CA PHE A 304 1.71 1.80 2.89
C PHE A 304 1.13 2.86 3.81
N GLU A 305 0.82 4.03 3.25
CA GLU A 305 0.33 5.18 4.01
C GLU A 305 -0.95 5.75 3.39
N PRO A 306 -2.12 5.47 3.99
CA PRO A 306 -3.37 6.13 3.61
C PRO A 306 -3.38 7.61 3.97
N HIS A 307 -3.95 8.42 3.10
CA HIS A 307 -4.21 9.84 3.31
C HIS A 307 -5.64 10.14 2.83
N TYR A 308 -6.39 10.95 3.59
CA TYR A 308 -7.84 11.13 3.38
C TYR A 308 -8.22 12.56 2.97
N GLY A 309 -7.25 13.34 2.50
CA GLY A 309 -7.45 14.73 2.11
C GLY A 309 -7.64 15.64 3.32
N SER A 310 -7.84 16.93 3.09
CA SER A 310 -7.98 17.91 4.18
C SER A 310 -9.30 17.76 4.95
N ASP A 311 -10.35 17.23 4.32
CA ASP A 311 -11.62 16.93 5.00
C ASP A 311 -11.54 15.63 5.81
N GLY A 312 -10.54 14.80 5.54
CA GLY A 312 -10.34 13.53 6.22
C GLY A 312 -11.39 12.47 5.88
N ASP A 313 -12.12 12.60 4.77
CA ASP A 313 -13.13 11.65 4.30
C ASP A 313 -12.69 10.80 3.10
N GLY A 314 -11.62 11.21 2.42
CA GLY A 314 -11.10 10.53 1.23
C GLY A 314 -11.94 10.68 -0.02
N ASP A 315 -12.84 11.67 -0.08
CA ASP A 315 -13.67 11.92 -1.26
C ASP A 315 -12.83 12.53 -2.39
N ILE A 316 -12.62 11.75 -3.45
CA ILE A 316 -11.85 12.14 -4.63
C ILE A 316 -12.55 13.22 -5.46
N PHE A 317 -13.84 13.43 -5.30
CA PHE A 317 -14.55 14.47 -6.06
C PHE A 317 -14.21 15.89 -5.60
N LYS A 318 -13.69 16.03 -4.38
CA LYS A 318 -13.41 17.32 -3.75
C LYS A 318 -12.03 17.86 -4.14
N PRO A 319 -11.94 19.04 -4.79
CA PRO A 319 -10.66 19.57 -5.25
C PRO A 319 -9.61 19.82 -4.15
N HIS A 320 -10.02 20.23 -2.95
CA HIS A 320 -9.11 20.42 -1.83
C HIS A 320 -8.53 19.11 -1.30
N ASN A 321 -9.31 18.01 -1.33
CA ASN A 321 -8.80 16.69 -0.98
C ASN A 321 -7.78 16.20 -2.01
N GLN A 322 -8.07 16.38 -3.31
CA GLN A 322 -7.13 16.07 -4.40
C GLN A 322 -5.81 16.84 -4.21
N LYS A 323 -5.89 18.15 -3.94
CA LYS A 323 -4.72 19.00 -3.70
C LYS A 323 -3.93 18.54 -2.46
N ALA A 324 -4.61 18.26 -1.35
CA ALA A 324 -3.96 17.81 -0.13
C ALA A 324 -3.23 16.47 -0.32
N PHE A 325 -3.84 15.52 -1.05
CA PHE A 325 -3.17 14.26 -1.39
C PHE A 325 -1.99 14.46 -2.33
N ARG A 326 -2.13 15.31 -3.36
CA ARG A 326 -1.02 15.69 -4.25
C ARG A 326 0.15 16.25 -3.46
N ASP A 327 -0.09 17.27 -2.64
CA ASP A 327 0.96 17.96 -1.90
C ASP A 327 1.69 16.98 -0.97
N PHE A 328 0.95 16.11 -0.28
CA PHE A 328 1.51 15.03 0.56
C PHE A 328 2.41 14.06 -0.22
N VAL A 329 1.97 13.59 -1.40
CA VAL A 329 2.76 12.68 -2.25
C VAL A 329 4.00 13.37 -2.78
N MET A 330 3.89 14.61 -3.24
CA MET A 330 5.02 15.38 -3.76
C MET A 330 6.05 15.66 -2.66
N GLU A 331 5.63 16.04 -1.46
CA GLU A 331 6.52 16.21 -0.30
C GLU A 331 7.23 14.89 0.06
N SER A 332 6.49 13.78 0.11
CA SER A 332 7.02 12.45 0.44
C SER A 332 7.97 11.85 -0.60
N THR A 333 8.04 12.44 -1.80
CA THR A 333 8.83 11.95 -2.95
C THR A 333 9.88 12.95 -3.43
N ASN A 334 10.19 13.96 -2.61
CA ASN A 334 11.14 15.04 -2.91
C ASN A 334 10.79 15.79 -4.21
N GLY A 335 9.50 16.05 -4.42
CA GLY A 335 8.96 16.77 -5.57
C GLY A 335 8.97 16.00 -6.89
N ARG A 336 9.40 14.72 -6.91
CA ARG A 336 9.43 13.93 -8.14
C ARG A 336 8.07 13.34 -8.52
N GLY A 337 7.27 12.94 -7.53
CA GLY A 337 6.07 12.13 -7.76
C GLY A 337 6.34 10.62 -7.70
N VAL A 338 5.32 9.83 -8.02
CA VAL A 338 5.35 8.36 -7.96
C VAL A 338 5.71 7.73 -9.31
N HIS A 339 6.26 6.51 -9.26
CA HIS A 339 6.61 5.73 -10.46
C HIS A 339 5.37 5.27 -11.21
N PHE A 340 4.29 4.96 -10.48
CA PHE A 340 3.02 4.66 -11.10
C PHE A 340 1.85 4.92 -10.16
N VAL A 341 0.68 5.07 -10.77
CA VAL A 341 -0.60 5.20 -10.08
C VAL A 341 -1.51 4.06 -10.52
N MET A 342 -2.20 3.46 -9.56
CA MET A 342 -3.28 2.51 -9.81
C MET A 342 -4.59 3.11 -9.31
N ALA A 343 -5.67 2.87 -10.04
CA ALA A 343 -7.00 3.30 -9.64
C ALA A 343 -8.04 2.23 -9.98
N ASP A 344 -8.79 1.75 -8.98
CA ASP A 344 -9.78 0.66 -9.14
C ASP A 344 -11.19 1.10 -8.71
N GLY A 345 -11.48 2.40 -8.82
CA GLY A 345 -12.72 3.00 -8.35
C GLY A 345 -13.96 2.45 -9.05
N GLY A 346 -14.98 2.19 -8.25
CA GLY A 346 -16.33 1.83 -8.68
C GLY A 346 -17.29 1.89 -7.51
N PHE A 347 -18.59 1.88 -7.79
CA PHE A 347 -19.65 1.86 -6.79
C PHE A 347 -20.86 1.09 -7.32
N SER A 348 -21.80 0.74 -6.44
CA SER A 348 -23.01 0.03 -6.85
C SER A 348 -23.85 0.86 -7.79
N VAL A 349 -24.28 0.20 -8.85
CA VAL A 349 -25.29 0.69 -9.79
C VAL A 349 -26.38 -0.38 -9.95
N GLU A 350 -26.64 -1.14 -8.88
CA GLU A 350 -27.62 -2.23 -8.88
C GLU A 350 -28.97 -1.74 -9.42
N GLY A 351 -29.48 -2.45 -10.43
CA GLY A 351 -30.71 -2.11 -11.15
C GLY A 351 -30.56 -0.98 -12.19
N GLN A 352 -29.35 -0.46 -12.40
CA GLN A 352 -29.00 0.56 -13.38
C GLN A 352 -27.65 0.25 -14.06
N GLU A 353 -27.33 -1.02 -14.25
CA GLU A 353 -26.04 -1.51 -14.76
C GLU A 353 -25.72 -0.95 -16.15
N ASN A 354 -26.75 -0.73 -16.98
CA ASN A 354 -26.60 -0.09 -18.29
C ASN A 354 -26.15 1.38 -18.19
N LEU A 355 -26.35 2.06 -17.06
CA LEU A 355 -25.96 3.47 -16.86
C LEU A 355 -24.61 3.63 -16.16
N GLN A 356 -23.90 2.52 -15.88
CA GLN A 356 -22.66 2.52 -15.10
C GLN A 356 -21.60 3.50 -15.63
N GLU A 357 -21.46 3.60 -16.97
CA GLU A 357 -20.54 4.54 -17.60
C GLU A 357 -20.90 6.00 -17.26
N ILE A 358 -22.15 6.38 -17.46
CA ILE A 358 -22.63 7.76 -17.26
C ILE A 358 -22.51 8.14 -15.78
N LEU A 359 -22.91 7.24 -14.88
CA LEU A 359 -22.84 7.47 -13.43
C LEU A 359 -21.38 7.57 -12.95
N SER A 360 -20.47 6.79 -13.53
CA SER A 360 -19.04 6.76 -13.14
C SER A 360 -18.19 7.84 -13.80
N LYS A 361 -18.73 8.64 -14.73
CA LYS A 361 -17.94 9.54 -15.58
C LYS A 361 -17.08 10.53 -14.78
N ARG A 362 -17.62 11.09 -13.68
CA ARG A 362 -16.87 12.01 -12.82
C ARG A 362 -15.74 11.28 -12.08
N LEU A 363 -15.95 10.01 -11.73
CA LEU A 363 -14.96 9.17 -11.06
C LEU A 363 -13.80 8.85 -12.00
N TYR A 364 -14.07 8.55 -13.28
CA TYR A 364 -13.03 8.38 -14.28
C TYR A 364 -12.14 9.62 -14.38
N LEU A 365 -12.77 10.80 -14.51
CA LEU A 365 -12.08 12.07 -14.61
C LEU A 365 -11.21 12.34 -13.38
N CYS A 366 -11.76 12.18 -12.17
CA CYS A 366 -11.02 12.47 -10.94
C CYS A 366 -9.84 11.51 -10.72
N GLN A 367 -9.99 10.23 -11.05
CA GLN A 367 -8.88 9.26 -10.97
C GLN A 367 -7.74 9.63 -11.94
N ALA A 368 -8.09 9.97 -13.19
CA ALA A 368 -7.13 10.42 -14.19
C ALA A 368 -6.44 11.73 -13.77
N LEU A 369 -7.21 12.71 -13.28
CA LEU A 369 -6.70 14.00 -12.78
C LEU A 369 -5.70 13.81 -11.65
N VAL A 370 -6.06 13.02 -10.62
CA VAL A 370 -5.14 12.73 -9.51
C VAL A 370 -3.88 12.06 -10.04
N ALA A 371 -4.00 11.06 -10.93
CA ALA A 371 -2.86 10.35 -11.46
C ALA A 371 -1.83 11.26 -12.15
N ILE A 372 -2.25 12.06 -13.14
CA ILE A 372 -1.33 12.96 -13.86
C ILE A 372 -0.76 14.08 -12.97
N SER A 373 -1.41 14.39 -11.84
CA SER A 373 -0.94 15.42 -10.90
C SER A 373 0.15 14.94 -9.93
N ILE A 374 0.38 13.63 -9.81
CA ILE A 374 1.33 13.02 -8.86
C ILE A 374 2.35 12.09 -9.53
N LEU A 375 2.23 11.81 -10.82
CA LEU A 375 3.19 10.99 -11.55
C LEU A 375 4.50 11.75 -11.78
N GLN A 376 5.61 11.02 -11.71
CA GLN A 376 6.88 11.48 -12.24
C GLN A 376 6.95 11.26 -13.77
N GLU A 377 7.86 11.96 -14.45
CA GLU A 377 8.16 11.71 -15.87
C GLU A 377 8.57 10.24 -16.09
N HIS A 378 8.12 9.65 -17.20
CA HIS A 378 8.19 8.22 -17.50
C HIS A 378 7.39 7.31 -16.55
N GLY A 379 6.55 7.86 -15.67
CA GLY A 379 5.66 7.06 -14.81
C GLY A 379 4.53 6.36 -15.58
N ASN A 380 3.93 5.34 -14.97
CA ASN A 380 2.87 4.52 -15.57
C ASN A 380 1.52 4.71 -14.85
N PHE A 381 0.42 4.46 -15.54
CA PHE A 381 -0.92 4.60 -14.96
C PHE A 381 -1.81 3.43 -15.37
N VAL A 382 -2.58 2.91 -14.42
CA VAL A 382 -3.66 1.96 -14.71
C VAL A 382 -4.93 2.40 -13.99
N CYS A 383 -6.04 2.45 -14.72
CA CYS A 383 -7.33 2.84 -14.17
C CYS A 383 -8.44 1.93 -14.65
N LYS A 384 -9.25 1.46 -13.73
CA LYS A 384 -10.51 0.79 -14.03
C LYS A 384 -11.47 1.75 -14.69
N LEU A 385 -12.11 1.26 -15.74
CA LEU A 385 -13.20 1.87 -16.48
C LEU A 385 -14.28 0.82 -16.73
N PHE A 386 -15.44 1.25 -17.18
CA PHE A 386 -16.50 0.36 -17.66
C PHE A 386 -16.67 0.51 -19.17
N ASP A 387 -17.90 0.72 -19.64
CA ASP A 387 -18.14 1.03 -21.04
C ASP A 387 -17.55 2.40 -21.43
N LEU A 388 -17.27 2.56 -22.73
CA LEU A 388 -16.64 3.73 -23.33
C LEU A 388 -17.41 4.16 -24.59
N PHE A 389 -18.73 4.26 -24.50
CA PHE A 389 -19.59 4.63 -25.62
C PHE A 389 -19.81 6.15 -25.70
N THR A 390 -19.75 6.84 -24.56
CA THR A 390 -20.09 8.27 -24.50
C THR A 390 -18.93 9.16 -24.98
N PRO A 391 -19.23 10.30 -25.62
CA PRO A 391 -18.23 11.31 -25.97
C PRO A 391 -17.42 11.80 -24.77
N PHE A 392 -18.02 11.90 -23.59
CA PHE A 392 -17.31 12.26 -22.36
C PHE A 392 -16.18 11.27 -22.03
N SER A 393 -16.50 9.98 -21.95
CA SER A 393 -15.51 8.95 -21.63
C SER A 393 -14.40 8.91 -22.66
N VAL A 394 -14.75 8.92 -23.95
CA VAL A 394 -13.76 8.88 -25.03
C VAL A 394 -12.91 10.15 -25.09
N SER A 395 -13.48 11.31 -24.76
CA SER A 395 -12.72 12.57 -24.60
C SER A 395 -11.63 12.43 -23.53
N LEU A 396 -11.92 11.75 -22.41
CA LEU A 396 -10.93 11.52 -21.37
C LEU A 396 -9.77 10.65 -21.88
N ILE A 397 -10.08 9.60 -22.65
CA ILE A 397 -9.06 8.72 -23.26
C ILE A 397 -8.19 9.51 -24.25
N TYR A 398 -8.81 10.36 -25.07
CA TYR A 398 -8.11 11.22 -26.02
C TYR A 398 -7.14 12.18 -25.32
N LEU A 399 -7.59 12.82 -24.24
CA LEU A 399 -6.74 13.71 -23.42
C LEU A 399 -5.61 12.94 -22.74
N LEU A 400 -5.87 11.74 -22.19
CA LEU A 400 -4.83 10.89 -21.63
C LEU A 400 -3.80 10.48 -22.69
N ARG A 401 -4.20 10.19 -23.93
CA ARG A 401 -3.28 9.85 -25.03
C ARG A 401 -2.29 10.98 -25.33
N LYS A 402 -2.67 12.25 -25.07
CA LYS A 402 -1.74 13.39 -25.14
C LYS A 402 -0.79 13.48 -23.94
N CYS A 403 -1.04 12.79 -22.84
CA CYS A 403 -0.22 12.85 -21.62
C CYS A 403 0.80 11.71 -21.48
N PHE A 404 0.68 10.64 -22.27
CA PHE A 404 1.50 9.44 -22.18
C PHE A 404 2.03 9.02 -23.55
N THR A 405 3.16 8.32 -23.55
CA THR A 405 3.78 7.85 -24.81
C THR A 405 2.94 6.75 -25.47
N ASN A 406 2.41 5.82 -24.68
CA ASN A 406 1.56 4.74 -25.18
C ASN A 406 0.37 4.49 -24.26
N ILE A 407 -0.77 4.15 -24.83
CA ILE A 407 -1.98 3.78 -24.10
C ILE A 407 -2.61 2.53 -24.71
N SER A 408 -3.17 1.67 -23.86
CA SER A 408 -3.94 0.50 -24.26
C SER A 408 -5.23 0.40 -23.45
N ILE A 409 -6.32 -0.10 -24.06
CA ILE A 409 -7.52 -0.52 -23.34
C ILE A 409 -7.47 -2.04 -23.24
N TYR A 410 -7.46 -2.55 -22.02
CA TYR A 410 -7.21 -3.95 -21.71
C TYR A 410 -8.27 -4.52 -20.78
N LYS A 411 -8.81 -5.71 -21.09
CA LYS A 411 -9.68 -6.46 -20.19
C LYS A 411 -8.95 -7.71 -19.70
N PRO A 412 -8.50 -7.75 -18.43
CA PRO A 412 -7.86 -8.94 -17.88
C PRO A 412 -8.85 -10.12 -17.78
N ASN A 413 -8.34 -11.34 -17.88
CA ASN A 413 -9.06 -12.59 -17.64
C ASN A 413 -9.59 -12.72 -16.20
N THR A 414 -8.89 -12.09 -15.25
CA THR A 414 -9.32 -11.96 -13.85
C THR A 414 -10.47 -10.97 -13.66
N SER A 415 -10.78 -10.15 -14.67
CA SER A 415 -12.06 -9.43 -14.76
C SER A 415 -13.11 -10.33 -15.39
N ARG A 416 -14.30 -10.40 -14.78
CA ARG A 416 -15.35 -11.32 -15.24
C ARG A 416 -15.75 -11.01 -16.68
N PRO A 417 -15.86 -12.02 -17.55
CA PRO A 417 -15.98 -11.79 -18.99
C PRO A 417 -17.34 -11.21 -19.42
N ALA A 418 -18.37 -11.31 -18.57
CA ALA A 418 -19.71 -10.79 -18.85
C ALA A 418 -19.96 -9.35 -18.36
N ASN A 419 -19.04 -8.76 -17.58
CA ASN A 419 -19.17 -7.38 -17.13
C ASN A 419 -18.48 -6.40 -18.09
N SER A 420 -18.77 -5.11 -17.92
CA SER A 420 -18.18 -4.04 -18.73
C SER A 420 -16.82 -3.55 -18.23
N GLU A 421 -16.33 -4.09 -17.11
CA GLU A 421 -15.07 -3.69 -16.50
C GLU A 421 -13.90 -3.95 -17.46
N ARG A 422 -13.07 -2.91 -17.64
CA ARG A 422 -11.83 -2.92 -18.40
C ARG A 422 -10.88 -1.91 -17.78
N TYR A 423 -9.63 -1.89 -18.22
CA TYR A 423 -8.60 -1.02 -17.69
C TYR A 423 -7.99 -0.21 -18.82
N ILE A 424 -7.84 1.09 -18.62
CA ILE A 424 -6.89 1.87 -19.40
C ILE A 424 -5.50 1.69 -18.78
N VAL A 425 -4.52 1.40 -19.62
CA VAL A 425 -3.13 1.18 -19.24
C VAL A 425 -2.28 2.19 -20.00
N CYS A 426 -1.68 3.14 -19.30
CA CYS A 426 -0.84 4.19 -19.86
C CYS A 426 0.62 3.99 -19.47
N ARG A 427 1.51 4.07 -20.46
CA ARG A 427 2.94 3.86 -20.32
C ARG A 427 3.69 5.17 -20.62
N TRP A 428 4.63 5.50 -19.73
CA TRP A 428 5.54 6.64 -19.81
C TRP A 428 4.86 8.00 -19.95
N PHE A 429 4.46 8.55 -18.80
CA PHE A 429 3.97 9.90 -18.64
C PHE A 429 4.99 10.93 -19.16
N LEU A 430 4.52 11.93 -19.90
CA LEU A 430 5.38 12.94 -20.54
C LEU A 430 5.90 14.01 -19.57
N GLY A 431 5.49 13.98 -18.30
CA GLY A 431 5.92 14.91 -17.25
C GLY A 431 4.90 16.02 -16.97
N GLN A 432 4.95 16.55 -15.75
CA GLN A 432 3.99 17.54 -15.28
C GLN A 432 4.07 18.83 -16.12
N ASP A 433 5.27 19.33 -16.40
CA ASP A 433 5.47 20.57 -17.17
C ASP A 433 4.80 20.54 -18.55
N ARG A 434 4.80 19.39 -19.23
CA ARG A 434 4.20 19.23 -20.57
C ARG A 434 2.69 19.08 -20.52
N THR A 435 2.15 18.52 -19.45
CA THR A 435 0.73 18.12 -19.35
C THR A 435 -0.09 19.01 -18.42
N ASP A 436 0.54 20.03 -17.84
CA ASP A 436 -0.02 20.90 -16.83
C ASP A 436 -1.28 21.65 -17.30
N SER A 437 -1.34 22.07 -18.57
CA SER A 437 -2.56 22.67 -19.15
C SER A 437 -3.75 21.71 -19.18
N ILE A 438 -3.53 20.43 -19.52
CA ILE A 438 -4.54 19.37 -19.47
C ILE A 438 -4.94 19.08 -18.01
N CYS A 439 -3.97 19.04 -17.09
CA CYS A 439 -4.24 18.83 -15.67
C CYS A 439 -5.16 19.92 -15.09
N ARG A 440 -4.88 21.20 -15.39
CA ARG A 440 -5.75 22.30 -14.94
C ARG A 440 -7.11 22.29 -15.63
N TYR A 441 -7.15 21.96 -16.92
CA TYR A 441 -8.41 21.80 -17.66
C TYR A 441 -9.32 20.73 -17.02
N LEU A 442 -8.79 19.53 -16.73
CA LEU A 442 -9.56 18.47 -16.06
C LEU A 442 -10.02 18.89 -14.66
N HIS A 443 -9.19 19.65 -13.92
CA HIS A 443 -9.60 20.24 -12.64
C HIS A 443 -10.80 21.18 -12.81
N THR A 444 -10.79 22.07 -13.81
CA THR A 444 -11.92 22.95 -14.11
C THR A 444 -13.18 22.16 -14.43
N VAL A 445 -13.09 21.11 -15.25
CA VAL A 445 -14.24 20.24 -15.56
C VAL A 445 -14.77 19.54 -14.30
N ASN A 446 -13.91 19.05 -13.40
CA ASN A 446 -14.36 18.50 -12.11
C ASN A 446 -15.13 19.55 -11.28
N VAL A 447 -14.63 20.78 -11.21
CA VAL A 447 -15.30 21.87 -10.50
C VAL A 447 -16.67 22.19 -11.11
N LEU A 448 -16.79 22.14 -12.44
CA LEU A 448 -18.07 22.31 -13.13
C LEU A 448 -19.06 21.19 -12.79
N LEU A 449 -18.64 19.92 -12.91
CA LEU A 449 -19.46 18.76 -12.54
C LEU A 449 -19.86 18.78 -11.06
N GLY A 450 -19.01 19.34 -10.19
CA GLY A 450 -19.27 19.48 -8.76
C GLY A 450 -20.38 20.47 -8.39
N LYS A 451 -20.80 21.38 -9.29
CA LYS A 451 -21.89 22.32 -9.02
C LYS A 451 -23.27 21.66 -9.01
N GLY A 452 -23.40 20.45 -9.56
CA GLY A 452 -24.64 19.65 -9.49
C GLY A 452 -25.82 20.25 -10.25
N ASP A 453 -25.58 21.07 -11.28
CA ASP A 453 -26.63 21.67 -12.09
C ASP A 453 -27.14 20.66 -13.13
N LYS A 454 -28.23 19.94 -12.83
CA LYS A 454 -28.83 18.95 -13.76
C LYS A 454 -29.24 19.51 -15.13
N LYS A 455 -29.33 20.84 -15.26
CA LYS A 455 -29.62 21.50 -16.55
C LYS A 455 -28.37 21.71 -17.41
N ARG A 456 -27.18 21.60 -16.81
CA ARG A 456 -25.87 21.89 -17.40
C ARG A 456 -24.87 20.84 -16.93
N ASP A 457 -24.92 19.71 -17.60
CA ASP A 457 -23.97 18.62 -17.47
C ASP A 457 -22.94 18.68 -18.60
N VAL A 458 -21.73 18.16 -18.37
CA VAL A 458 -20.68 18.11 -19.39
C VAL A 458 -20.85 16.85 -20.22
N ARG A 459 -21.22 17.02 -21.50
CA ARG A 459 -21.45 15.93 -22.45
C ARG A 459 -20.18 15.48 -23.15
N SER A 460 -19.30 16.43 -23.48
CA SER A 460 -18.01 16.15 -24.11
C SER A 460 -16.96 17.12 -23.60
N MET A 461 -15.71 16.64 -23.48
CA MET A 461 -14.55 17.49 -23.12
C MET A 461 -13.64 17.78 -24.31
N VAL A 462 -13.84 17.07 -25.42
CA VAL A 462 -13.17 17.28 -26.71
C VAL A 462 -14.27 17.30 -27.77
N PRO A 463 -14.25 18.19 -28.76
CA PRO A 463 -15.27 18.20 -29.80
C PRO A 463 -15.24 16.90 -30.59
N LEU A 464 -16.42 16.38 -30.96
CA LEU A 464 -16.52 15.13 -31.72
C LEU A 464 -15.76 15.19 -33.05
N SER A 465 -15.69 16.36 -33.70
CA SER A 465 -14.90 16.56 -34.92
C SER A 465 -13.42 16.28 -34.68
N VAL A 466 -12.83 16.86 -33.63
CA VAL A 466 -11.41 16.68 -33.29
C VAL A 466 -11.07 15.21 -33.06
N MET A 467 -11.93 14.46 -32.36
CA MET A 467 -11.70 13.03 -32.14
C MET A 467 -11.91 12.17 -33.40
N LYS A 468 -12.79 12.60 -34.32
CA LYS A 468 -13.08 11.86 -35.56
C LYS A 468 -12.07 12.16 -36.68
N ASP A 469 -11.46 13.34 -36.68
CA ASP A 469 -10.41 13.72 -37.62
C ASP A 469 -9.13 12.87 -37.39
N ASP A 470 -8.96 12.32 -36.19
CA ASP A 470 -7.94 11.31 -35.88
C ASP A 470 -8.46 9.90 -36.20
N GLU A 471 -8.30 9.48 -37.45
CA GLU A 471 -8.81 8.19 -37.95
C GLU A 471 -8.24 7.00 -37.16
N GLY A 472 -6.95 7.03 -36.81
CA GLY A 472 -6.29 5.95 -36.06
C GLY A 472 -6.84 5.80 -34.63
N PHE A 473 -7.15 6.93 -33.97
CA PHE A 473 -7.83 6.91 -32.68
C PHE A 473 -9.25 6.36 -32.78
N LEU A 474 -10.03 6.88 -33.75
CA LEU A 474 -11.41 6.49 -33.95
C LEU A 474 -11.54 5.00 -34.26
N GLU A 475 -10.69 4.47 -35.15
CA GLU A 475 -10.64 3.06 -35.50
C GLU A 475 -10.30 2.19 -34.27
N TYR A 476 -9.29 2.59 -33.50
CA TYR A 476 -8.90 1.87 -32.30
C TYR A 476 -10.04 1.78 -31.28
N ILE A 477 -10.66 2.93 -30.92
CA ILE A 477 -11.74 2.96 -29.92
C ILE A 477 -12.94 2.16 -30.40
N THR A 478 -13.34 2.33 -31.67
CA THR A 478 -14.51 1.63 -32.24
C THR A 478 -14.30 0.13 -32.23
N ARG A 479 -13.13 -0.34 -32.69
CA ARG A 479 -12.79 -1.76 -32.69
C ARG A 479 -12.70 -2.33 -31.28
N SER A 480 -12.05 -1.63 -30.36
CA SER A 480 -11.95 -2.02 -28.94
C SER A 480 -13.32 -2.20 -28.31
N ASN A 481 -14.20 -1.21 -28.47
CA ASN A 481 -15.57 -1.26 -27.96
C ASN A 481 -16.37 -2.44 -28.50
N GLU A 482 -16.26 -2.71 -29.81
CA GLU A 482 -16.99 -3.81 -30.41
C GLU A 482 -16.42 -5.18 -30.08
N GLU A 483 -15.10 -5.32 -29.99
CA GLU A 483 -14.49 -6.60 -29.64
C GLU A 483 -14.88 -7.00 -28.22
N PHE A 484 -14.74 -6.07 -27.26
CA PHE A 484 -15.20 -6.31 -25.89
C PHE A 484 -16.71 -6.51 -25.82
N GLY A 485 -17.48 -5.74 -26.60
CA GLY A 485 -18.93 -5.89 -26.72
C GLY A 485 -19.36 -7.28 -27.20
N ARG A 486 -18.77 -7.77 -28.29
CA ARG A 486 -19.04 -9.11 -28.84
C ARG A 486 -18.66 -10.21 -27.86
N LYS A 487 -17.50 -10.10 -27.20
CA LYS A 487 -17.07 -11.04 -26.15
C LYS A 487 -18.03 -11.02 -24.96
N GLN A 488 -18.49 -9.84 -24.54
CA GLN A 488 -19.46 -9.70 -23.45
C GLN A 488 -20.80 -10.35 -23.81
N ILE A 489 -21.31 -10.12 -25.02
CA ILE A 489 -22.54 -10.74 -25.54
C ILE A 489 -22.45 -12.28 -25.48
N ILE A 490 -21.35 -12.87 -25.96
CA ILE A 490 -21.13 -14.32 -25.94
C ILE A 490 -21.12 -14.85 -24.50
N ASN A 491 -20.45 -14.16 -23.58
CA ASN A 491 -20.33 -14.61 -22.19
C ASN A 491 -21.63 -14.43 -21.40
N LEU A 492 -22.40 -13.37 -21.67
CA LEU A 492 -23.76 -13.22 -21.15
C LEU A 492 -24.62 -14.40 -21.62
N ALA A 493 -24.62 -14.72 -22.91
CA ALA A 493 -25.34 -15.88 -23.44
C ALA A 493 -24.91 -17.20 -22.77
N LYS A 494 -23.60 -17.38 -22.56
CA LYS A 494 -23.05 -18.54 -21.85
C LYS A 494 -23.58 -18.66 -20.43
N ILE A 495 -23.60 -17.57 -19.65
CA ILE A 495 -24.17 -17.56 -18.29
C ILE A 495 -25.63 -17.99 -18.33
N ARG A 496 -26.42 -17.47 -19.28
CA ARG A 496 -27.83 -17.83 -19.43
C ARG A 496 -28.02 -19.32 -19.67
N VAL A 497 -27.20 -19.95 -20.52
CA VAL A 497 -27.23 -21.40 -20.77
C VAL A 497 -26.90 -22.18 -19.49
N PHE A 498 -25.87 -21.75 -18.75
CA PHE A 498 -25.48 -22.38 -17.49
C PHE A 498 -26.47 -22.15 -16.34
N CYS A 499 -27.33 -21.13 -16.40
CA CYS A 499 -28.43 -20.95 -15.45
C CYS A 499 -29.59 -21.91 -15.76
N LYS A 500 -29.82 -22.21 -17.04
CA LYS A 500 -30.86 -23.15 -17.48
C LYS A 500 -30.47 -24.60 -17.20
N ASP A 501 -29.20 -24.96 -17.42
CA ASP A 501 -28.69 -26.31 -17.21
C ASP A 501 -27.62 -26.34 -16.10
N ASN A 502 -28.03 -26.89 -14.95
CA ASN A 502 -27.17 -27.01 -13.78
C ASN A 502 -26.14 -28.15 -13.85
N THR A 503 -26.10 -28.93 -14.93
CA THR A 503 -25.13 -29.99 -15.13
C THR A 503 -23.87 -29.53 -15.87
N LEU A 504 -23.93 -28.37 -16.52
CA LEU A 504 -22.81 -27.81 -17.27
C LEU A 504 -21.69 -27.30 -16.35
N LEU A 505 -20.45 -27.60 -16.74
CA LEU A 505 -19.23 -27.19 -16.05
C LEU A 505 -18.18 -26.75 -17.08
N GLU A 506 -17.46 -25.67 -16.77
CA GLU A 506 -16.28 -25.26 -17.54
C GLU A 506 -15.08 -26.13 -17.14
N THR A 507 -14.76 -27.12 -17.97
CA THR A 507 -13.74 -28.14 -17.69
C THR A 507 -12.32 -27.58 -17.70
N ARG A 508 -12.09 -26.41 -18.32
CA ARG A 508 -10.76 -25.78 -18.44
C ARG A 508 -10.30 -25.04 -17.18
N GLN A 509 -11.16 -24.83 -16.18
CA GLN A 509 -10.86 -23.99 -14.99
C GLN A 509 -9.54 -24.35 -14.28
N GLY A 510 -9.31 -25.65 -14.05
CA GLY A 510 -8.07 -26.11 -13.39
C GLY A 510 -6.81 -25.85 -14.21
N GLU A 511 -6.87 -26.00 -15.53
CA GLU A 511 -5.75 -25.69 -16.43
C GLU A 511 -5.50 -24.18 -16.50
N MET A 512 -6.56 -23.39 -16.67
CA MET A 512 -6.47 -21.94 -16.74
C MET A 512 -5.89 -21.34 -15.46
N ARG A 513 -6.29 -21.81 -14.27
CA ARG A 513 -5.66 -21.41 -13.01
C ARG A 513 -4.16 -21.68 -13.03
N ARG A 514 -3.75 -22.92 -13.32
CA ARG A 514 -2.33 -23.32 -13.28
C ARG A 514 -1.48 -22.48 -14.23
N ARG A 515 -1.90 -22.38 -15.49
CA ARG A 515 -1.17 -21.62 -16.53
C ARG A 515 -1.11 -20.13 -16.23
N SER A 516 -2.18 -19.56 -15.68
CA SER A 516 -2.22 -18.14 -15.29
C SER A 516 -1.25 -17.86 -14.13
N LEU A 517 -1.29 -18.69 -13.07
CA LEU A 517 -0.39 -18.53 -11.93
C LEU A 517 1.08 -18.73 -12.32
N GLU A 518 1.37 -19.65 -13.24
CA GLU A 518 2.71 -19.85 -13.79
C GLU A 518 3.18 -18.64 -14.60
N LEU A 519 2.36 -18.15 -15.55
CA LEU A 519 2.67 -16.97 -16.36
C LEU A 519 2.92 -15.72 -15.50
N TRP A 520 2.14 -15.54 -14.43
CA TRP A 520 2.23 -14.37 -13.57
C TRP A 520 3.25 -14.53 -12.44
N GLU A 521 3.92 -15.69 -12.34
CA GLU A 521 4.83 -16.05 -11.26
C GLU A 521 4.20 -15.88 -9.87
N ILE A 522 3.00 -16.41 -9.69
CA ILE A 522 2.24 -16.39 -8.43
C ILE A 522 2.24 -17.80 -7.84
N PRO A 523 2.73 -18.00 -6.60
CA PRO A 523 2.71 -19.32 -5.99
C PRO A 523 1.27 -19.75 -5.67
N ASP A 524 0.90 -20.98 -6.04
CA ASP A 524 -0.41 -21.54 -5.71
C ASP A 524 -0.48 -21.94 -4.23
N LYS A 525 -0.77 -20.96 -3.37
CA LYS A 525 -0.85 -21.12 -1.91
C LYS A 525 -2.19 -20.62 -1.39
N ALA A 526 -2.63 -21.21 -0.29
CA ALA A 526 -3.77 -20.70 0.46
C ALA A 526 -3.38 -19.44 1.24
N ARG A 527 -4.33 -18.52 1.40
CA ARG A 527 -4.19 -17.36 2.28
C ARG A 527 -3.99 -17.82 3.72
N MET A 528 -2.94 -17.35 4.37
CA MET A 528 -2.64 -17.68 5.77
C MET A 528 -2.28 -16.41 6.54
N ALA A 529 -2.95 -16.20 7.68
CA ALA A 529 -2.57 -15.14 8.59
C ALA A 529 -1.15 -15.39 9.15
N PRO A 530 -0.34 -14.34 9.35
CA PRO A 530 0.97 -14.47 9.99
C PRO A 530 0.85 -15.14 11.36
N ARG A 531 1.67 -16.18 11.62
CA ARG A 531 1.67 -16.88 12.90
C ARG A 531 2.47 -16.09 13.93
N PHE A 532 1.90 -15.95 15.13
CA PHE A 532 2.64 -15.44 16.27
C PHE A 532 3.76 -16.41 16.66
N GLN A 533 4.95 -15.88 16.93
CA GLN A 533 6.08 -16.61 17.50
C GLN A 533 6.63 -15.81 18.69
N PRO A 534 7.03 -16.47 19.79
CA PRO A 534 7.77 -15.81 20.87
C PRO A 534 9.03 -15.12 20.34
N ALA A 535 9.42 -14.01 20.95
CA ALA A 535 10.54 -13.18 20.50
C ALA A 535 11.85 -13.98 20.43
N GLU A 536 12.14 -14.79 21.44
CA GLU A 536 13.35 -15.60 21.54
C GLU A 536 13.44 -16.64 20.42
N VAL A 537 12.31 -17.27 20.07
CA VAL A 537 12.24 -18.28 19.02
C VAL A 537 12.45 -17.62 17.65
N LYS A 538 11.77 -16.50 17.41
CA LYS A 538 11.91 -15.77 16.16
C LYS A 538 13.34 -15.24 15.96
N PHE A 539 13.92 -14.67 17.00
CA PHE A 539 15.30 -14.20 16.98
C PHE A 539 16.27 -15.32 16.61
N ARG A 540 16.13 -16.50 17.24
CA ARG A 540 16.95 -17.67 16.92
C ARG A 540 16.78 -18.09 15.45
N ASN A 541 15.54 -18.18 14.97
CA ASN A 541 15.26 -18.55 13.59
C ASN A 541 15.89 -17.56 12.58
N ILE A 542 15.84 -16.25 12.86
CA ILE A 542 16.48 -15.23 12.01
C ILE A 542 17.99 -15.43 11.98
N LEU A 543 18.63 -15.61 13.14
CA LEU A 543 20.08 -15.81 13.21
C LEU A 543 20.53 -17.11 12.52
N GLU A 544 19.81 -18.22 12.73
CA GLU A 544 20.07 -19.49 12.05
C GLU A 544 19.99 -19.35 10.53
N GLN A 545 18.97 -18.65 10.01
CA GLN A 545 18.84 -18.38 8.57
C GLN A 545 19.96 -17.49 8.03
N LEU A 546 20.51 -16.60 8.86
CA LEU A 546 21.65 -15.75 8.52
C LEU A 546 23.00 -16.46 8.65
N GLY A 547 23.03 -17.71 9.12
CA GLY A 547 24.25 -18.47 9.38
C GLY A 547 25.04 -17.98 10.60
N ILE A 548 24.36 -17.34 11.56
CA ILE A 548 24.96 -16.83 12.81
C ILE A 548 24.64 -17.83 13.93
N ASP A 549 25.68 -18.38 14.54
CA ASP A 549 25.52 -19.30 15.66
C ASP A 549 25.12 -18.56 16.95
N VAL A 550 23.87 -18.79 17.38
CA VAL A 550 23.28 -18.18 18.57
C VAL A 550 24.00 -18.60 19.86
N ALA A 551 24.67 -19.76 19.86
CA ALA A 551 25.38 -20.23 21.05
C ALA A 551 26.66 -19.43 21.31
N THR A 552 27.30 -18.90 20.26
CA THR A 552 28.57 -18.18 20.32
C THR A 552 28.40 -16.67 20.21
N TRP A 553 27.41 -16.19 19.47
CA TRP A 553 27.13 -14.76 19.33
C TRP A 553 26.31 -14.23 20.51
N ARG A 554 27.00 -13.72 21.54
CA ARG A 554 26.38 -13.25 22.80
C ARG A 554 26.57 -11.76 23.08
N LYS A 555 27.48 -11.12 22.36
CA LYS A 555 27.90 -9.75 22.65
C LYS A 555 27.17 -8.74 21.77
N VAL A 556 26.17 -8.10 22.37
CA VAL A 556 25.35 -7.02 21.79
C VAL A 556 25.62 -5.65 22.41
N VAL A 557 26.29 -5.63 23.57
CA VAL A 557 26.72 -4.40 24.24
C VAL A 557 28.15 -4.07 23.80
N PRO A 558 28.42 -2.85 23.31
CA PRO A 558 29.77 -2.41 22.96
C PRO A 558 30.68 -2.47 24.19
N THR A 559 31.97 -2.72 23.99
CA THR A 559 32.94 -2.62 25.10
C THR A 559 33.36 -1.18 25.31
N ASP A 560 33.45 -0.73 26.55
CA ASP A 560 33.96 0.61 26.85
C ASP A 560 35.39 0.78 26.33
N LEU A 561 35.62 1.87 25.60
CA LEU A 561 36.89 2.17 24.97
C LEU A 561 37.85 2.78 26.01
N THR A 562 38.97 2.10 26.21
CA THR A 562 40.08 2.55 27.04
C THR A 562 41.32 2.84 26.19
N LEU A 563 42.26 3.64 26.71
CA LEU A 563 43.50 3.96 26.00
C LEU A 563 44.31 2.72 25.57
N PRO A 564 44.50 1.68 26.43
CA PRO A 564 45.16 0.45 26.01
C PRO A 564 44.43 -0.26 24.86
N MET A 565 43.09 -0.30 24.90
CA MET A 565 42.29 -0.91 23.84
C MET A 565 42.40 -0.15 22.52
N LEU A 566 42.41 1.18 22.56
CA LEU A 566 42.62 2.02 21.39
C LEU A 566 43.94 1.64 20.68
N HIS A 567 45.04 1.54 21.43
CA HIS A 567 46.33 1.17 20.88
C HIS A 567 46.40 -0.28 20.37
N GLN A 568 45.74 -1.21 21.06
CA GLN A 568 45.79 -2.63 20.73
C GLN A 568 44.86 -3.03 19.58
N LYS A 569 43.69 -2.39 19.44
CA LYS A 569 42.64 -2.83 18.50
C LYS A 569 42.46 -1.92 17.29
N VAL A 570 42.82 -0.64 17.40
CA VAL A 570 42.68 0.31 16.28
C VAL A 570 44.02 0.42 15.54
N HIS A 571 44.25 -0.53 14.63
CA HIS A 571 45.48 -0.55 13.82
C HIS A 571 45.41 0.42 12.64
N SER A 572 44.24 0.57 12.02
CA SER A 572 43.98 1.55 10.98
C SER A 572 42.72 2.35 11.26
N PRO A 573 42.75 3.68 11.08
CA PRO A 573 41.55 4.51 11.21
C PRO A 573 40.53 4.26 10.08
N PHE A 574 40.91 3.61 8.98
CA PHE A 574 39.98 3.33 7.88
C PHE A 574 39.07 2.13 8.15
N ASP A 575 39.42 1.28 9.12
CA ASP A 575 38.66 0.08 9.49
C ASP A 575 37.38 0.39 10.28
N PHE A 576 37.26 1.62 10.77
CA PHE A 576 36.22 2.02 11.71
C PHE A 576 35.34 3.14 11.16
N ARG A 577 34.08 3.07 11.55
CA ARG A 577 33.11 4.14 11.42
C ARG A 577 32.73 4.66 12.80
N CYS A 578 32.56 5.97 12.91
CA CYS A 578 32.22 6.68 14.12
C CYS A 578 30.77 7.15 14.05
N ILE A 579 30.01 6.85 15.10
CA ILE A 579 28.59 7.18 15.19
C ILE A 579 28.31 7.84 16.54
N VAL A 580 27.73 9.04 16.53
CA VAL A 580 27.38 9.75 17.77
C VAL A 580 26.07 9.23 18.33
N LEU A 581 26.15 8.67 19.55
CA LEU A 581 25.00 8.10 20.25
C LEU A 581 24.35 9.12 21.17
N ALA A 582 23.04 9.01 21.36
CA ALA A 582 22.28 9.87 22.26
C ALA A 582 22.25 9.33 23.69
N SER A 583 22.07 8.01 23.84
CA SER A 583 21.95 7.39 25.16
C SER A 583 23.19 6.59 25.55
N VAL A 584 23.57 6.73 26.81
CA VAL A 584 24.50 5.82 27.52
C VAL A 584 23.75 4.63 28.14
N ASP A 585 22.42 4.68 28.22
CA ASP A 585 21.59 3.60 28.79
C ASP A 585 21.36 2.48 27.77
N ALA A 586 21.75 1.27 28.13
CA ALA A 586 21.51 0.06 27.35
C ALA A 586 20.00 -0.22 27.15
N LYS A 587 19.11 0.26 28.02
CA LYS A 587 17.66 0.10 27.84
C LYS A 587 17.09 0.93 26.70
N GLN A 588 17.84 1.92 26.22
CA GLN A 588 17.46 2.77 25.10
C GLN A 588 18.25 2.47 23.84
N ARG A 589 19.19 1.52 23.88
CA ARG A 589 20.06 1.13 22.77
C ARG A 589 20.34 -0.37 22.78
N GLY A 590 20.02 -1.05 21.70
CA GLY A 590 20.31 -2.48 21.59
C GLY A 590 19.80 -3.08 20.30
N LEU A 591 19.58 -4.40 20.33
CA LEU A 591 18.88 -5.07 19.24
C LEU A 591 17.39 -4.79 19.35
N ILE A 592 16.79 -4.36 18.24
CA ILE A 592 15.37 -4.08 18.13
C ILE A 592 14.79 -5.03 17.09
N MET A 593 13.72 -5.72 17.46
CA MET A 593 13.01 -6.65 16.59
C MET A 593 11.55 -6.23 16.45
N SER A 594 11.05 -6.27 15.22
CA SER A 594 9.63 -6.07 14.93
C SER A 594 8.91 -7.37 14.61
N MET A 595 7.76 -7.55 15.26
CA MET A 595 6.76 -8.56 14.95
C MET A 595 5.70 -8.06 13.95
N GLY A 596 5.85 -6.83 13.45
CA GLY A 596 4.89 -6.13 12.60
C GLY A 596 4.17 -5.02 13.36
N ARG A 597 3.87 -3.91 12.68
CA ARG A 597 3.18 -2.76 13.27
C ARG A 597 3.92 -2.25 14.51
N SER A 598 3.18 -1.95 15.58
CA SER A 598 3.70 -1.44 16.86
C SER A 598 4.28 -2.52 17.79
N ALA A 599 4.38 -3.78 17.35
CA ALA A 599 4.88 -4.88 18.17
C ALA A 599 6.42 -4.94 18.14
N LEU A 600 7.04 -3.97 18.81
CA LEU A 600 8.49 -3.84 18.94
C LEU A 600 9.02 -4.48 20.24
N TRP A 601 10.18 -5.11 20.12
CA TRP A 601 10.92 -5.71 21.23
C TRP A 601 12.35 -5.21 21.21
N ILE A 602 12.92 -4.95 22.37
CA ILE A 602 14.33 -4.57 22.53
C ILE A 602 15.06 -5.59 23.40
N CYS A 603 16.28 -5.92 23.01
CA CYS A 603 17.23 -6.68 23.80
C CYS A 603 18.40 -5.78 24.20
N ASP A 604 18.52 -5.54 25.50
CA ASP A 604 19.49 -4.65 26.16
C ASP A 604 20.77 -5.37 26.62
N GLY A 605 20.92 -6.66 26.27
CA GLY A 605 21.99 -7.53 26.77
C GLY A 605 21.56 -8.34 27.99
N GLY A 606 22.50 -8.99 28.66
CA GLY A 606 22.21 -9.76 29.87
C GLY A 606 21.94 -8.89 31.09
N ARG A 607 21.25 -9.43 32.09
CA ARG A 607 20.77 -8.67 33.27
C ARG A 607 21.84 -8.35 34.32
N GLY A 608 23.12 -8.66 34.05
CA GLY A 608 24.23 -8.38 34.95
C GLY A 608 25.54 -9.04 34.51
N PRO A 609 26.63 -8.83 35.27
CA PRO A 609 27.92 -9.44 35.00
C PRO A 609 27.79 -10.98 35.02
N GLY A 610 28.09 -11.63 33.89
CA GLY A 610 28.02 -13.09 33.74
C GLY A 610 26.68 -13.67 33.27
N ASP A 611 25.63 -12.85 33.11
CA ASP A 611 24.44 -13.24 32.34
C ASP A 611 24.67 -12.89 30.87
N GLU A 612 24.78 -13.91 30.02
CA GLU A 612 25.02 -13.73 28.58
C GLU A 612 23.77 -14.07 27.75
N ARG A 613 22.60 -14.16 28.39
CA ARG A 613 21.33 -14.47 27.69
C ARG A 613 20.74 -13.21 27.08
N HIS A 614 20.23 -13.34 25.86
CA HIS A 614 19.46 -12.32 25.18
C HIS A 614 18.11 -12.14 25.89
N HIS A 615 17.99 -11.11 26.72
CA HIS A 615 16.73 -10.78 27.37
C HIS A 615 15.90 -9.85 26.48
N TRP A 616 14.70 -10.28 26.10
CA TRP A 616 13.79 -9.48 25.27
C TRP A 616 12.70 -8.83 26.12
N THR A 617 12.52 -7.52 25.94
CA THR A 617 11.44 -6.76 26.56
C THR A 617 10.60 -6.08 25.50
N LYS A 618 9.29 -6.03 25.70
CA LYS A 618 8.40 -5.31 24.79
C LYS A 618 8.61 -3.82 24.98
N VAL A 619 8.80 -3.10 23.88
CA VAL A 619 8.92 -1.63 23.89
C VAL A 619 7.57 -1.04 24.27
N ALA A 620 7.55 -0.26 25.34
CA ALA A 620 6.32 0.40 25.78
C ALA A 620 5.93 1.51 24.79
N PRO A 621 4.63 1.66 24.45
CA PRO A 621 4.17 2.77 23.61
C PRO A 621 4.52 4.15 24.18
N SER A 622 4.69 4.28 25.50
CA SER A 622 5.14 5.51 26.16
C SER A 622 6.60 5.88 25.85
N LEU A 623 7.44 4.91 25.47
CA LEU A 623 8.81 5.16 25.05
C LEU A 623 8.86 5.59 23.58
N CYS A 624 8.27 4.80 22.69
CA CYS A 624 8.29 5.07 21.26
C CYS A 624 7.09 4.39 20.58
N ARG A 625 6.24 5.17 19.90
CA ARG A 625 5.14 4.67 19.07
C ARG A 625 5.62 4.57 17.63
N CYS A 626 6.40 3.55 17.31
CA CYS A 626 6.89 3.31 15.95
C CYS A 626 6.19 2.08 15.36
N GLU A 627 5.95 2.11 14.05
CA GLU A 627 5.49 0.93 13.30
C GLU A 627 6.62 0.45 12.40
N LEU A 628 6.91 -0.86 12.43
CA LEU A 628 7.91 -1.47 11.57
C LEU A 628 7.38 -2.79 11.01
N PRO A 629 7.72 -3.15 9.77
CA PRO A 629 7.33 -4.40 9.16
C PRO A 629 7.84 -5.60 9.97
N ARG A 630 7.06 -6.68 9.94
CA ARG A 630 7.47 -7.96 10.52
C ARG A 630 8.79 -8.43 9.90
N ASP A 631 9.49 -9.29 10.63
CA ASP A 631 10.76 -9.88 10.19
C ASP A 631 11.85 -8.81 10.02
N THR A 632 11.82 -7.80 10.89
CA THR A 632 12.84 -6.77 11.02
C THR A 632 13.66 -7.03 12.27
N LEU A 633 14.98 -7.10 12.14
CA LEU A 633 15.97 -7.18 13.21
C LEU A 633 17.10 -6.19 12.91
N LEU A 634 17.21 -5.16 13.76
CA LEU A 634 18.17 -4.07 13.60
C LEU A 634 18.87 -3.76 14.92
N TYR A 635 19.99 -3.04 14.84
CA TYR A 635 20.67 -2.45 15.99
C TYR A 635 20.45 -0.93 15.95
N GLY A 636 19.93 -0.37 17.04
CA GLY A 636 19.53 1.03 17.06
C GLY A 636 19.32 1.58 18.46
N GLU A 637 18.94 2.85 18.52
CA GLU A 637 18.59 3.52 19.77
C GLU A 637 17.33 4.39 19.64
N PHE A 638 16.64 4.58 20.76
CA PHE A 638 15.54 5.54 20.87
C PHE A 638 16.10 6.90 21.28
N VAL A 639 15.94 7.91 20.43
CA VAL A 639 16.54 9.24 20.61
C VAL A 639 15.47 10.25 20.95
N THR A 640 15.70 11.04 22.00
CA THR A 640 14.90 12.24 22.26
C THR A 640 15.42 13.38 21.41
N GLU A 641 14.68 13.69 20.34
CA GLU A 641 14.93 14.81 19.44
C GLU A 641 14.29 16.09 19.97
N TYR A 642 15.05 17.17 19.89
CA TYR A 642 14.60 18.53 20.10
C TYR A 642 14.53 19.21 18.73
N ARG A 643 13.31 19.60 18.31
CA ARG A 643 13.04 20.16 16.98
C ARG A 643 12.62 21.62 17.08
N GLY A 644 13.16 22.43 16.18
CA GLY A 644 12.86 23.86 16.09
C GLY A 644 13.83 24.73 16.91
N PRO A 645 13.59 26.05 16.93
CA PRO A 645 14.54 27.01 17.49
C PRO A 645 14.73 26.81 18.99
N SER A 646 15.95 27.07 19.46
CA SER A 646 16.34 26.91 20.86
C SER A 646 15.47 27.77 21.79
N GLY A 647 14.78 27.14 22.74
CA GLY A 647 13.95 27.85 23.73
C GLY A 647 12.70 27.09 24.18
N PRO A 648 11.78 27.78 24.89
CA PRO A 648 10.56 27.17 25.45
C PRO A 648 9.60 26.59 24.39
N GLY A 649 9.59 27.17 23.19
CA GLY A 649 8.77 26.74 22.05
C GLY A 649 9.26 25.47 21.34
N GLN A 650 10.45 24.98 21.67
CA GLN A 650 11.04 23.80 21.05
C GLN A 650 10.15 22.56 21.24
N LYS A 651 10.01 21.74 20.20
CA LYS A 651 9.25 20.48 20.28
C LYS A 651 10.18 19.35 20.72
N ARG A 652 9.66 18.44 21.54
CA ARG A 652 10.38 17.24 21.99
C ARG A 652 9.65 16.01 21.47
N ALA A 653 10.34 15.15 20.74
CA ALA A 653 9.79 13.91 20.19
C ALA A 653 10.80 12.77 20.36
N VAL A 654 10.30 11.54 20.50
CA VAL A 654 11.17 10.35 20.48
C VAL A 654 11.12 9.73 19.08
N SER A 655 12.28 9.39 18.53
CA SER A 655 12.44 8.74 17.24
C SER A 655 13.28 7.46 17.38
N LEU A 656 13.14 6.54 16.43
CA LEU A 656 13.98 5.35 16.33
C LEU A 656 15.14 5.64 15.38
N HIS A 657 16.37 5.58 15.87
CA HIS A 657 17.57 5.74 15.05
C HIS A 657 18.24 4.38 14.82
N ILE A 658 18.30 3.95 13.56
CA ILE A 658 19.01 2.76 13.09
C ILE A 658 20.50 3.06 13.03
N ILE A 659 21.31 2.17 13.62
CA ILE A 659 22.78 2.21 13.56
C ILE A 659 23.28 1.24 12.47
N ASP A 660 22.80 -0.01 12.49
CA ASP A 660 23.03 -1.04 11.48
C ASP A 660 21.89 -2.07 11.54
N ALA A 661 21.81 -3.00 10.60
CA ALA A 661 20.73 -4.00 10.61
C ALA A 661 21.12 -5.36 10.03
N PHE A 662 20.39 -6.40 10.48
CA PHE A 662 20.57 -7.78 10.05
C PHE A 662 19.59 -8.12 8.93
N ARG A 663 18.33 -7.80 9.17
CA ARG A 663 17.19 -8.09 8.29
C ARG A 663 16.17 -6.97 8.42
N LEU A 664 15.65 -6.47 7.31
CA LEU A 664 14.64 -5.41 7.29
C LEU A 664 13.46 -5.85 6.43
N GLY A 665 12.27 -5.98 7.02
CA GLY A 665 11.05 -6.40 6.31
C GLY A 665 11.16 -7.75 5.61
N GLY A 666 11.94 -8.70 6.16
CA GLY A 666 12.19 -10.00 5.54
C GLY A 666 13.41 -10.07 4.61
N VAL A 667 14.05 -8.94 4.29
CA VAL A 667 15.23 -8.90 3.41
C VAL A 667 16.52 -8.94 4.22
N ASP A 668 17.36 -9.93 3.94
CA ASP A 668 18.67 -10.12 4.57
C ASP A 668 19.71 -9.13 4.03
N ILE A 669 20.28 -8.33 4.92
CA ILE A 669 21.34 -7.36 4.58
C ILE A 669 22.61 -7.54 5.41
N CYS A 670 22.60 -8.44 6.41
CA CYS A 670 23.70 -8.66 7.37
C CYS A 670 25.10 -8.78 6.74
N HIS A 671 25.20 -9.45 5.59
CA HIS A 671 26.48 -9.78 4.93
C HIS A 671 26.83 -8.85 3.77
N LEU A 672 26.00 -7.83 3.49
CA LEU A 672 26.34 -6.81 2.49
C LEU A 672 27.51 -5.93 2.97
N PRO A 673 28.26 -5.30 2.05
CA PRO A 673 29.21 -4.24 2.41
C PRO A 673 28.55 -3.18 3.30
N PHE A 674 29.29 -2.62 4.26
CA PHE A 674 28.73 -1.66 5.21
C PHE A 674 27.99 -0.50 4.54
N GLU A 675 28.55 0.09 3.47
CA GLU A 675 27.91 1.21 2.77
C GLU A 675 26.58 0.81 2.09
N ASP A 676 26.49 -0.42 1.57
CA ASP A 676 25.27 -0.96 0.99
C ASP A 676 24.21 -1.22 2.07
N ARG A 677 24.62 -1.72 3.25
CA ARG A 677 23.72 -1.86 4.42
C ARG A 677 23.16 -0.51 4.84
N GLN A 678 24.02 0.51 4.95
CA GLN A 678 23.60 1.85 5.32
C GLN A 678 22.67 2.48 4.28
N ALA A 679 22.94 2.29 2.98
CA ALA A 679 22.06 2.74 1.91
C ALA A 679 20.68 2.07 2.02
N TYR A 680 20.64 0.75 2.24
CA TYR A 680 19.40 0.01 2.42
C TYR A 680 18.64 0.45 3.68
N CYS A 681 19.33 0.67 4.80
CA CYS A 681 18.74 1.22 6.04
C CYS A 681 18.10 2.59 5.80
N ARG A 682 18.74 3.47 5.01
CA ARG A 682 18.19 4.81 4.69
C ARG A 682 16.91 4.69 3.88
N SER A 683 16.93 3.88 2.82
CA SER A 683 15.74 3.63 2.01
C SER A 683 14.62 2.98 2.80
N PHE A 684 14.95 2.04 3.70
CA PHE A 684 13.99 1.43 4.61
C PHE A 684 13.36 2.45 5.55
N ALA A 685 14.18 3.29 6.20
CA ALA A 685 13.71 4.32 7.12
C ALA A 685 12.74 5.30 6.44
N LEU A 686 13.05 5.73 5.21
CA LEU A 686 12.16 6.56 4.39
C LEU A 686 10.86 5.82 4.04
N ALA A 687 10.95 4.54 3.67
CA ALA A 687 9.80 3.75 3.23
C ALA A 687 8.80 3.44 4.36
N VAL A 688 9.26 3.25 5.60
CA VAL A 688 8.39 2.95 6.76
C VAL A 688 7.93 4.19 7.52
N THR A 689 8.60 5.33 7.33
CA THR A 689 8.21 6.59 7.99
C THR A 689 6.86 7.06 7.46
N LYS A 690 5.96 7.43 8.37
CA LYS A 690 4.62 7.92 8.07
C LYS A 690 4.50 9.40 8.42
N LEU A 691 4.53 10.28 7.41
CA LEU A 691 4.53 11.73 7.60
C LEU A 691 3.14 12.28 7.95
N SER A 692 2.07 11.62 7.52
CA SER A 692 0.69 11.98 7.85
C SER A 692 0.28 11.62 9.29
N ALA A 693 1.00 10.68 9.92
CA ALA A 693 0.69 10.17 11.25
C ALA A 693 1.55 10.85 12.33
N SER A 694 1.15 12.04 12.74
CA SER A 694 1.91 12.86 13.72
C SER A 694 2.10 12.22 15.10
N ASP A 695 1.33 11.18 15.46
CA ASP A 695 1.46 10.43 16.71
C ASP A 695 2.48 9.28 16.65
N LEU A 696 2.95 8.93 15.44
CA LEU A 696 3.99 7.93 15.24
C LEU A 696 5.38 8.55 15.26
N ALA A 697 6.31 7.81 15.86
CA ALA A 697 7.72 8.14 15.90
C ALA A 697 8.34 7.97 14.51
N LEU A 698 9.23 8.90 14.15
CA LEU A 698 9.99 8.81 12.90
C LEU A 698 11.09 7.74 13.02
N VAL A 699 11.41 7.12 11.89
CA VAL A 699 12.55 6.21 11.76
C VAL A 699 13.65 6.93 10.99
N ARG A 700 14.86 6.97 11.56
CA ARG A 700 16.02 7.62 10.96
C ARG A 700 17.20 6.66 10.95
N VAL A 701 18.21 6.96 10.14
CA VAL A 701 19.51 6.28 10.18
C VAL A 701 20.52 7.26 10.75
N LYS A 702 21.38 6.78 11.65
CA LYS A 702 22.43 7.61 12.24
C LYS A 702 23.41 8.08 11.18
N GLU A 703 23.86 9.32 11.35
CA GLU A 703 24.99 9.84 10.60
C GLU A 703 26.27 9.04 10.93
N VAL A 704 27.00 8.68 9.88
CA VAL A 704 28.21 7.87 9.98
C VAL A 704 29.40 8.69 9.47
N ARG A 705 30.48 8.74 10.26
CA ARG A 705 31.75 9.38 9.89
C ARG A 705 32.88 8.34 9.84
N GLN A 706 33.92 8.59 9.06
CA GLN A 706 35.12 7.76 9.13
C GLN A 706 35.93 8.13 10.38
N LEU A 707 36.59 7.16 11.01
CA LEU A 707 37.47 7.46 12.14
C LEU A 707 38.69 8.30 11.72
N ALA A 708 39.09 8.26 10.45
CA ALA A 708 40.12 9.17 9.92
C ALA A 708 39.70 10.66 10.02
N ASP A 709 38.41 10.95 9.98
CA ASP A 709 37.83 12.30 10.03
C ASP A 709 37.22 12.61 11.41
N PHE A 710 37.69 11.95 12.47
CA PHE A 710 37.09 12.02 13.81
C PHE A 710 36.90 13.44 14.35
N ASP A 711 37.80 14.35 14.01
CA ASP A 711 37.75 15.73 14.50
C ASP A 711 36.50 16.48 14.00
N SER A 712 35.97 16.12 12.83
CA SER A 712 34.78 16.74 12.24
C SER A 712 33.52 16.55 13.09
N ILE A 713 33.50 15.54 13.98
CA ILE A 713 32.38 15.34 14.93
C ILE A 713 32.18 16.58 15.80
N SER A 714 33.26 17.31 16.10
CA SER A 714 33.20 18.49 16.96
C SER A 714 32.57 19.71 16.29
N GLU A 715 32.54 19.74 14.96
CA GLU A 715 31.87 20.80 14.19
C GLU A 715 30.36 20.79 14.43
N ASN A 716 29.81 19.62 14.72
CA ASN A 716 28.38 19.38 14.96
C ASN A 716 27.99 19.44 16.45
N LEU A 717 28.92 19.79 17.34
CA LEU A 717 28.67 19.92 18.77
C LEU A 717 28.47 21.38 19.17
N HIS A 718 27.33 21.68 19.79
CA HIS A 718 26.95 23.04 20.16
C HIS A 718 26.40 23.12 21.59
N CYS A 719 26.58 24.25 22.26
CA CYS A 719 25.90 24.54 23.52
C CYS A 719 24.60 25.32 23.27
N ARG A 720 23.44 24.66 23.42
CA ARG A 720 22.12 25.26 23.21
C ARG A 720 21.24 25.16 24.45
N ALA A 721 20.27 26.06 24.58
CA ALA A 721 19.19 25.89 25.55
C ALA A 721 18.20 24.87 24.98
N VAL A 722 17.90 23.82 25.76
CA VAL A 722 16.96 22.78 25.37
C VAL A 722 15.74 22.81 26.28
N LYS A 723 14.58 22.48 25.73
CA LYS A 723 13.33 22.49 26.49
C LYS A 723 13.40 21.61 27.74
N GLY A 724 13.04 22.19 28.88
CA GLY A 724 13.01 21.52 30.19
C GLY A 724 14.36 21.47 30.91
N ALA A 725 15.44 21.99 30.32
CA ALA A 725 16.72 22.16 31.01
C ALA A 725 16.82 23.55 31.65
N THR A 726 17.35 23.60 32.88
CA THR A 726 17.63 24.85 33.62
C THR A 726 18.89 25.56 33.12
N ALA A 727 19.81 24.84 32.49
CA ALA A 727 21.06 25.35 31.93
C ALA A 727 21.23 24.89 30.47
N ARG A 728 22.10 25.59 29.73
CA ARG A 728 22.50 25.16 28.37
C ARG A 728 23.14 23.78 28.42
N ARG A 729 22.81 22.94 27.44
CA ARG A 729 23.35 21.58 27.31
C ARG A 729 24.18 21.49 26.04
N MET A 730 25.17 20.60 26.05
CA MET A 730 25.81 20.17 24.82
C MET A 730 24.80 19.35 24.01
N VAL A 731 24.66 19.70 22.74
CA VAL A 731 23.81 19.02 21.79
C VAL A 731 24.61 18.68 20.54
N TYR A 732 24.21 17.60 19.87
CA TYR A 732 24.70 17.22 18.56
C TYR A 732 23.66 17.59 17.51
N GLU A 733 24.09 18.29 16.47
CA GLU A 733 23.30 18.68 15.31
C GLU A 733 23.83 17.96 14.07
N PRO A 734 23.15 16.91 13.58
CA PRO A 734 23.62 16.16 12.42
C PRO A 734 23.55 17.03 11.17
N SER A 735 24.58 16.96 10.33
CA SER A 735 24.60 17.65 9.04
C SER A 735 23.79 16.92 7.96
N ALA A 736 23.46 15.65 8.21
CA ALA A 736 22.85 14.77 7.21
C ALA A 736 21.31 14.83 7.17
N TYR A 737 20.67 15.63 8.02
CA TYR A 737 19.21 15.72 8.09
C TYR A 737 18.75 17.02 7.44
N ASP A 738 17.87 16.91 6.44
CA ASP A 738 17.33 18.07 5.70
C ASP A 738 16.48 19.01 6.59
N ASP A 739 15.97 18.49 7.71
CA ASP A 739 15.33 19.27 8.76
C ASP A 739 16.39 20.10 9.51
N GLN A 740 16.65 21.32 9.03
CA GLN A 740 17.39 22.32 9.79
C GLN A 740 16.71 22.48 11.17
N GLU A 741 17.51 22.47 12.25
CA GLU A 741 17.06 22.60 13.65
C GLU A 741 16.62 21.32 14.40
N ILE A 742 17.11 20.12 14.02
CA ILE A 742 17.02 18.93 14.88
C ILE A 742 18.31 18.73 15.67
N VAL A 743 18.19 18.66 17.00
CA VAL A 743 19.32 18.36 17.89
C VAL A 743 18.97 17.32 18.94
N TRP A 744 19.95 16.59 19.44
CA TRP A 744 19.81 15.73 20.62
C TRP A 744 20.99 15.88 21.57
N ILE A 745 20.84 15.43 22.81
CA ILE A 745 21.94 15.40 23.78
C ILE A 745 22.79 14.16 23.50
N PRO A 746 24.08 14.29 23.16
CA PRO A 746 24.93 13.16 22.88
C PRO A 746 25.47 12.51 24.17
N GLY A 747 25.59 11.18 24.17
CA GLY A 747 26.13 10.38 25.26
C GLY A 747 27.54 9.83 25.00
N GLY A 748 28.02 9.86 23.75
CA GLY A 748 29.34 9.33 23.39
C GLY A 748 29.47 8.97 21.91
N VAL A 749 30.59 8.34 21.55
CA VAL A 749 30.88 7.89 20.18
C VAL A 749 31.06 6.39 20.13
N LEU A 750 30.32 5.72 19.24
CA LEU A 750 30.48 4.32 18.90
C LEU A 750 31.55 4.17 17.80
N PHE A 751 32.51 3.30 18.02
CA PHE A 751 33.52 2.87 17.06
C PHE A 751 33.07 1.52 16.53
N LEU A 752 32.53 1.54 15.31
CA LEU A 752 31.98 0.37 14.64
C LEU A 752 32.99 -0.14 13.60
N PRO A 753 33.58 -1.34 13.80
CA PRO A 753 34.47 -1.92 12.80
C PRO A 753 33.68 -2.40 11.58
N ILE A 754 34.17 -2.08 10.39
CA ILE A 754 33.58 -2.49 9.11
C ILE A 754 34.45 -3.52 8.38
N VAL A 755 35.62 -3.83 8.93
CA VAL A 755 36.57 -4.81 8.39
C VAL A 755 36.73 -5.97 9.37
N LYS A 756 36.72 -7.19 8.83
CA LYS A 756 36.91 -8.42 9.60
C LYS A 756 38.40 -8.77 9.72
N LEU A 757 38.87 -9.02 10.94
CA LEU A 757 40.22 -9.53 11.16
C LEU A 757 40.41 -10.88 10.44
N PRO A 758 41.61 -11.16 9.87
CA PRO A 758 42.87 -10.42 10.00
C PRO A 758 43.08 -9.30 8.95
N TRP A 759 42.02 -8.87 8.25
CA TRP A 759 42.13 -7.80 7.26
C TRP A 759 42.16 -6.42 7.92
N MET A 760 42.78 -5.47 7.23
CA MET A 760 42.76 -4.04 7.53
C MET A 760 42.81 -3.23 6.23
N ILE A 761 42.27 -2.02 6.23
CA ILE A 761 42.37 -1.04 5.15
C ILE A 761 43.55 -0.14 5.44
N SER A 762 44.39 0.11 4.45
CA SER A 762 45.48 1.09 4.55
C SER A 762 45.54 1.95 3.30
N ARG A 763 46.34 3.03 3.33
CA ARG A 763 46.52 3.94 2.20
C ARG A 763 47.89 3.73 1.57
N SER A 764 47.92 3.46 0.27
CA SER A 764 49.16 3.30 -0.49
C SER A 764 49.91 4.62 -0.58
N ARG A 765 51.20 4.62 -0.27
CA ARG A 765 52.07 5.80 -0.39
C ARG A 765 52.35 6.18 -1.84
N SER A 766 52.43 5.19 -2.74
CA SER A 766 52.80 5.42 -4.14
C SER A 766 51.63 5.84 -5.02
N GLN A 767 50.42 5.33 -4.73
CA GLN A 767 49.23 5.55 -5.54
C GLN A 767 48.18 6.43 -4.87
N ASN A 768 48.37 6.77 -3.58
CA ASN A 768 47.41 7.51 -2.76
C ASN A 768 45.99 6.90 -2.75
N GLN A 769 45.90 5.58 -2.92
CA GLN A 769 44.64 4.82 -2.93
C GLN A 769 44.53 3.91 -1.72
N LEU A 770 43.30 3.67 -1.25
CA LEU A 770 43.02 2.69 -0.21
C LEU A 770 43.17 1.27 -0.75
N TYR A 771 43.70 0.37 0.07
CA TYR A 771 43.84 -1.04 -0.25
C TYR A 771 43.60 -1.89 0.99
N TRP A 772 43.16 -3.13 0.79
CA TRP A 772 42.97 -4.13 1.82
C TRP A 772 44.26 -4.93 1.99
N TYR A 773 44.67 -5.12 3.24
CA TYR A 773 45.86 -5.88 3.61
C TYR A 773 45.50 -6.97 4.61
N ASN A 774 45.90 -8.20 4.31
CA ASN A 774 45.77 -9.31 5.23
C ASN A 774 47.00 -9.37 6.13
N THR A 775 46.82 -9.16 7.43
CA THR A 775 47.94 -9.11 8.38
C THR A 775 48.64 -10.46 8.60
N ILE A 776 47.98 -11.58 8.27
CA ILE A 776 48.53 -12.93 8.42
C ILE A 776 49.21 -13.39 7.12
N THR A 777 48.50 -13.35 5.99
CA THR A 777 49.03 -13.83 4.69
C THR A 777 49.94 -12.81 4.02
N ARG A 778 49.93 -11.56 4.49
CA ARG A 778 50.68 -10.41 3.95
C ARG A 778 50.32 -10.06 2.50
N GLN A 779 49.12 -10.44 2.05
CA GLN A 779 48.61 -10.10 0.72
C GLN A 779 47.86 -8.76 0.73
N SER A 780 47.91 -8.04 -0.40
CA SER A 780 47.26 -6.76 -0.60
C SER A 780 46.38 -6.76 -1.85
N PHE A 781 45.19 -6.16 -1.76
CA PHE A 781 44.24 -6.02 -2.85
C PHE A 781 43.65 -4.62 -2.88
N PHE A 782 43.46 -4.04 -4.07
CA PHE A 782 42.77 -2.75 -4.25
C PHE A 782 41.25 -2.91 -4.36
N GLU A 783 40.77 -4.13 -4.56
CA GLU A 783 39.36 -4.49 -4.47
C GLU A 783 39.10 -5.18 -3.13
N CYS A 784 37.95 -4.91 -2.52
CA CYS A 784 37.58 -5.48 -1.23
C CYS A 784 37.41 -7.01 -1.32
N PRO A 785 38.25 -7.79 -0.63
CA PRO A 785 38.06 -9.24 -0.54
C PRO A 785 36.77 -9.56 0.21
N ARG A 786 36.04 -10.60 -0.21
CA ARG A 786 34.77 -10.97 0.44
C ARG A 786 34.96 -11.30 1.92
N GLU A 787 36.07 -11.94 2.29
CA GLU A 787 36.34 -12.29 3.70
C GLU A 787 36.74 -11.07 4.55
N ALA A 788 37.08 -9.94 3.94
CA ALA A 788 37.41 -8.71 4.65
C ALA A 788 36.16 -7.96 5.12
N ASN A 789 34.99 -8.21 4.52
CA ASN A 789 33.76 -7.54 4.90
C ASN A 789 33.27 -7.99 6.28
N ALA A 790 33.14 -7.06 7.23
CA ALA A 790 32.48 -7.36 8.49
C ALA A 790 30.95 -7.42 8.30
N SER A 791 30.35 -8.54 8.69
CA SER A 791 28.90 -8.64 8.82
C SER A 791 28.39 -7.72 9.94
N THR A 792 27.09 -7.44 9.98
CA THR A 792 26.47 -6.71 11.09
C THR A 792 26.78 -7.35 12.45
N ALA A 793 26.80 -8.68 12.50
CA ALA A 793 27.13 -9.44 13.71
C ALA A 793 28.58 -9.19 14.16
N ASP A 794 29.54 -9.28 13.23
CA ASP A 794 30.97 -9.03 13.47
C ASP A 794 31.19 -7.58 13.95
N SER A 795 30.55 -6.62 13.28
CA SER A 795 30.62 -5.19 13.58
C SER A 795 30.13 -4.88 14.99
N ILE A 796 28.95 -5.40 15.37
CA ILE A 796 28.37 -5.15 16.70
C ILE A 796 29.21 -5.80 17.80
N SER A 797 29.61 -7.07 17.65
CA SER A 797 30.37 -7.77 18.69
C SER A 797 31.75 -7.17 18.92
N SER A 798 32.36 -6.61 17.89
CA SER A 798 33.69 -5.98 17.97
C SER A 798 33.63 -4.48 18.22
N SER A 799 32.42 -3.91 18.36
CA SER A 799 32.25 -2.47 18.59
C SER A 799 32.78 -2.02 19.95
N MET A 800 33.25 -0.78 19.98
CA MET A 800 33.76 -0.11 21.17
C MET A 800 33.04 1.21 21.37
N PHE A 801 32.81 1.62 22.61
CA PHE A 801 32.07 2.84 22.94
C PHE A 801 32.89 3.78 23.82
N TRP A 802 33.04 5.01 23.36
CA TRP A 802 33.66 6.08 24.14
C TRP A 802 32.57 6.95 24.77
N ALA A 803 32.30 6.72 26.05
CA ALA A 803 31.27 7.42 26.81
C ALA A 803 31.72 8.85 27.18
N TRP A 804 30.82 9.82 27.02
CA TRP A 804 31.05 11.22 27.40
C TRP A 804 30.52 11.48 28.81
N GLN A 805 31.35 11.18 29.79
CA GLN A 805 31.04 11.34 31.22
C GLN A 805 31.74 12.58 31.80
N GLN A 806 31.41 12.93 33.04
CA GLN A 806 32.09 14.00 33.77
C GLN A 806 33.59 13.66 33.92
N GLY A 807 34.48 14.57 33.50
CA GLY A 807 35.93 14.33 33.42
C GLY A 807 36.47 14.14 32.00
N VAL A 808 35.60 13.98 30.99
CA VAL A 808 35.98 13.97 29.58
C VAL A 808 35.92 15.39 28.99
N LYS A 809 37.06 15.88 28.49
CA LYS A 809 37.15 17.21 27.88
C LYS A 809 36.71 17.19 26.43
N LEU A 810 35.55 17.82 26.18
CA LEU A 810 34.99 18.00 24.85
C LEU A 810 34.91 19.48 24.46
N LEU A 811 34.65 20.35 25.44
CA LEU A 811 34.65 21.81 25.30
C LEU A 811 35.73 22.43 26.18
N SER A 812 36.12 23.67 25.88
CA SER A 812 37.21 24.37 26.57
C SER A 812 37.02 24.50 28.08
N HIS A 813 35.77 24.53 28.56
CA HIS A 813 35.39 24.71 29.96
C HIS A 813 35.16 23.40 30.74
N HIS A 814 35.32 22.23 30.13
CA HIS A 814 35.19 20.96 30.84
C HIS A 814 36.45 20.66 31.68
N GLU A 815 36.26 20.20 32.92
CA GLU A 815 37.33 19.69 33.77
C GLU A 815 37.84 18.33 33.25
N VAL A 816 39.15 18.13 33.33
CA VAL A 816 39.83 16.92 32.84
C VAL A 816 40.08 16.00 34.02
N ASP A 817 39.71 14.73 33.87
CA ASP A 817 40.18 13.66 34.74
C ASP A 817 41.03 12.67 33.93
N SER A 818 42.28 12.51 34.35
CA SER A 818 43.28 11.64 33.74
C SER A 818 42.90 10.15 33.70
N GLN A 819 41.89 9.72 34.47
CA GLN A 819 41.41 8.34 34.45
C GLN A 819 40.59 8.00 33.21
N PHE A 820 40.03 9.00 32.52
CA PHE A 820 39.20 8.80 31.33
C PHE A 820 39.96 9.10 30.05
N LEU A 821 39.62 8.34 29.00
CA LEU A 821 40.13 8.56 27.64
C LEU A 821 39.68 9.94 27.12
N GLN A 822 40.63 10.76 26.70
CA GLN A 822 40.36 12.10 26.21
C GLN A 822 40.32 12.16 24.68
N LYS A 823 39.68 13.21 24.15
CA LYS A 823 39.63 13.48 22.70
C LYS A 823 41.04 13.58 22.10
N THR A 824 41.97 14.22 22.83
CA THR A 824 43.36 14.42 22.40
C THR A 824 44.08 13.10 22.17
N ASP A 825 43.88 12.13 23.06
CA ASP A 825 44.52 10.80 22.96
C ASP A 825 44.07 10.07 21.70
N ILE A 826 42.77 10.18 21.37
CA ILE A 826 42.20 9.60 20.14
C ILE A 826 42.81 10.25 18.90
N LEU A 827 42.86 11.59 18.87
CA LEU A 827 43.42 12.34 17.74
C LEU A 827 44.92 12.06 17.54
N GLU A 828 45.69 11.99 18.63
CA GLU A 828 47.12 11.63 18.57
C GLU A 828 47.33 10.21 18.04
N HIS A 829 46.51 9.25 18.50
CA HIS A 829 46.57 7.89 17.98
C HIS A 829 46.24 7.85 16.48
N ILE A 830 45.18 8.53 16.03
CA ILE A 830 44.83 8.60 14.59
C ILE A 830 45.98 9.22 13.77
N ARG A 831 46.52 10.35 14.21
CA ARG A 831 47.66 11.02 13.54
C ARG A 831 48.89 10.12 13.45
N SER A 832 49.13 9.27 14.45
CA SER A 832 50.23 8.30 14.42
C SER A 832 50.06 7.18 13.38
N LYS A 833 48.82 6.92 12.95
CA LYS A 833 48.46 5.85 12.00
C LYS A 833 48.23 6.35 10.57
N LEU A 834 47.91 7.63 10.40
CA LEU A 834 47.80 8.24 9.08
C LEU A 834 49.20 8.41 8.46
N PRO A 835 49.36 8.19 7.14
CA PRO A 835 50.61 8.48 6.46
C PRO A 835 50.89 9.99 6.58
N GLN A 836 52.05 10.33 7.15
CA GLN A 836 52.56 11.70 7.16
C GLN A 836 52.82 12.13 5.70
N PRO A 837 52.45 13.37 5.32
CA PRO A 837 52.62 13.87 3.97
C PRO A 837 54.08 13.86 3.50
#